data_AF-A0A0C3LUU2-F1
#
_entry.id   AF-A0A0C3LUU2-F1
#
_cell.length_a   1.000
_cell.length_b   1.000
_cell.length_c   1.000
_cell.angle_alpha   90.00
_cell.angle_beta   90.00
_cell.angle_gamma   90.00
#
_symmetry.space_group_name_H-M   'P 1'
#
loop_
_entity.id
_entity.type
_entity.pdbx_description
1 polymer ?
#
loop_
_entity_poly.entity_id
_entity_poly.type
_entity_poly.pdbx_seq_one_letter_code
_entity_poly.pdbx_strand_id
1 'polypeptide(L)'
;MRGSGDVPLTQDTNIALLQDIIATQRTIMTNVFNESDVTTVPQVWCLYKEVQNYYEQGMTVPDDVTLLWVDDNFGNIRRFPLPNERNRKGGAGVYYHIDYVGSPRDYKWIQSTQLAKVHEQMSTAYERGADRIWIVNVGDLKPSEMAIEFFITYGYDTTKWNKDNLNSFVTAWATREFGLTSQKSAIIADVVGNVTRFNARRKPELWNSTTYSLIDYREADNLLAGWKATYDASNSIYSGLPSAAKPAYFELVHHAVSASYNLAQLYVTAGKNNLFASQGRISTNDLADSAEKLFEADYDLEHQYHTMLNGKWDHMMDQTHIGYYYWQQPMVNTMPPVNRVHSRKEALPGPMRITIEGGRGAWPGDNPYQCDQGYNCPPPTLRTFDPYQPFPSRFIDISAGGPNSFSWTLTASANWIVASKKSGSVTRSQPETRVEISIDWSKVSGSTAAGNVVIATKTQSLQVFVNANKTAVPDGFHGFVEGDGGVSIEASHATSNTSVSGVAWSVLPAYGKTGDGIKPLPNTGNNNANYTVGSGPSAKYSFHTFNPIKSLTSYIGISLNGFGNDRPLKFAVQIDDTAPQTVQYVPVVTADKTPTGWDGNDGWAANNIITATTTHGTIGAGTHTLTLWMIEPAVVLENSAVNFFACYKLLTTWFSVRWTWSSTEESEWEGLSWKLDTMKALGAIVCAYFFVGGVASVVGLIGVIKRRTTNVRLFRDYSIADLAFGFTSTAAFAFISSKPVVRFMMCEELSRQPDLLRTLSDSAGLNVENCESFLDKAIVSVLVALGVLLFIRLQFTLTVMNYYTHLRRSSSMSSSAEHGHHHHRHHRSASASTSTPGSRRSRSHSRSNSQPILLLTRPLSSLSEKQSPNDTIVYAPVRLSAEQARSMDVRQAFVTLPTIREQGRGKSSDSEGKICLPIKEGEVAFFFMLIPWFGGNETLFVHYVELALVQAEMPPAPKVFSLHQQRKRMRGELD
;
A
#
# COMPACT_ATOMS: atom_id res chain seq x y z
N MET A 1 -16.43 25.62 10.17
CA MET A 1 -15.11 26.19 10.47
C MET A 1 -14.10 25.04 10.53
N ARG A 2 -12.85 25.27 10.15
CA ARG A 2 -11.72 24.34 10.30
C ARG A 2 -10.52 25.12 10.86
N GLY A 3 -9.49 24.44 11.36
CA GLY A 3 -8.30 25.09 11.89
C GLY A 3 -7.51 25.85 10.82
N SER A 4 -6.68 26.81 11.25
CA SER A 4 -5.82 27.57 10.33
C SER A 4 -4.84 26.65 9.61
N GLY A 5 -4.79 26.70 8.27
CA GLY A 5 -3.98 25.79 7.46
C GLY A 5 -4.62 24.43 7.16
N ASP A 6 -5.96 24.37 7.13
CA ASP A 6 -6.74 23.14 6.83
C ASP A 6 -6.57 21.98 7.83
N VAL A 7 -6.17 22.31 9.06
CA VAL A 7 -5.98 21.33 10.15
C VAL A 7 -7.27 21.09 10.95
N PRO A 8 -7.44 19.91 11.59
CA PRO A 8 -8.54 19.69 12.54
C PRO A 8 -8.57 20.73 13.67
N LEU A 9 -9.76 21.00 14.19
CA LEU A 9 -9.93 21.69 15.48
C LEU A 9 -9.46 20.78 16.64
N THR A 10 -9.24 21.31 17.84
CA THR A 10 -8.60 20.57 18.96
C THR A 10 -9.44 19.40 19.50
N GLN A 11 -8.83 18.22 19.54
CA GLN A 11 -9.49 16.91 19.54
C GLN A 11 -10.62 16.69 20.58
N ASP A 12 -10.49 17.23 21.80
CA ASP A 12 -11.40 16.91 22.92
C ASP A 12 -12.70 17.75 22.98
N THR A 13 -12.82 18.83 22.20
CA THR A 13 -13.94 19.80 22.30
C THR A 13 -14.75 20.00 21.02
N ASN A 14 -14.42 19.27 19.95
CA ASN A 14 -14.84 19.63 18.58
C ASN A 14 -16.34 19.57 18.28
N ILE A 15 -17.09 18.57 18.76
CA ILE A 15 -18.51 18.44 18.43
C ILE A 15 -19.32 19.62 18.99
N ALA A 16 -19.16 19.90 20.28
CA ALA A 16 -19.85 21.02 20.95
C ALA A 16 -19.43 22.37 20.36
N LEU A 17 -18.13 22.56 20.09
CA LEU A 17 -17.60 23.78 19.46
C LEU A 17 -18.17 23.99 18.04
N LEU A 18 -18.26 22.94 17.21
CA LEU A 18 -18.84 23.04 15.87
C LEU A 18 -20.35 23.35 15.92
N GLN A 19 -21.09 22.74 16.86
CA GLN A 19 -22.51 23.04 17.07
C GLN A 19 -22.73 24.50 17.49
N ASP A 20 -21.91 25.03 18.40
CA ASP A 20 -21.96 26.43 18.86
C ASP A 20 -21.58 27.43 17.75
N ILE A 21 -20.54 27.13 16.97
CA ILE A 21 -20.16 27.91 15.78
C ILE A 21 -21.34 27.98 14.79
N ILE A 22 -22.07 26.89 14.58
CA ILE A 22 -23.19 26.86 13.63
C ILE A 22 -24.42 27.59 14.18
N ALA A 23 -24.73 27.45 15.47
CA ALA A 23 -25.78 28.24 16.11
C ALA A 23 -25.47 29.75 16.02
N THR A 24 -24.21 30.13 16.23
CA THR A 24 -23.71 31.50 16.07
C THR A 24 -23.81 31.97 14.62
N GLN A 25 -23.35 31.17 13.64
CA GLN A 25 -23.45 31.49 12.21
C GLN A 25 -24.90 31.69 11.75
N ARG A 26 -25.83 30.85 12.21
CA ARG A 26 -27.27 31.00 11.90
C ARG A 26 -27.86 32.26 12.54
N THR A 27 -27.48 32.57 13.78
CA THR A 27 -27.87 33.84 14.45
C THR A 27 -27.37 35.06 13.67
N ILE A 28 -26.14 35.01 13.16
CA ILE A 28 -25.59 36.06 12.28
C ILE A 28 -26.41 36.17 10.99
N MET A 29 -26.75 35.05 10.34
CA MET A 29 -27.59 35.07 9.13
C MET A 29 -28.98 35.67 9.39
N THR A 30 -29.68 35.25 10.45
CA THR A 30 -30.95 35.83 10.91
C THR A 30 -30.85 37.36 11.01
N ASN A 31 -29.83 37.85 11.71
CA ASN A 31 -29.65 39.28 11.98
C ASN A 31 -29.23 40.09 10.74
N VAL A 32 -28.38 39.52 9.87
CA VAL A 32 -27.83 40.21 8.68
C VAL A 32 -28.83 40.27 7.54
N PHE A 33 -29.54 39.17 7.27
CA PHE A 33 -30.59 39.13 6.24
C PHE A 33 -31.93 39.70 6.73
N ASN A 34 -32.05 40.00 8.03
CA ASN A 34 -33.29 40.43 8.69
C ASN A 34 -34.44 39.42 8.46
N GLU A 35 -34.09 38.13 8.41
CA GLU A 35 -35.00 37.01 8.17
C GLU A 35 -35.40 36.36 9.48
N SER A 36 -36.71 36.28 9.74
CA SER A 36 -37.24 35.66 10.97
C SER A 36 -37.16 34.13 10.98
N ASP A 37 -37.03 33.51 9.78
CA ASP A 37 -36.84 32.09 9.60
C ASP A 37 -35.55 31.83 8.81
N VAL A 38 -34.48 31.49 9.52
CA VAL A 38 -33.17 31.18 8.91
C VAL A 38 -33.19 29.95 8.00
N THR A 39 -34.26 29.14 8.00
CA THR A 39 -34.38 27.99 7.08
C THR A 39 -34.72 28.39 5.63
N THR A 40 -35.07 29.66 5.39
CA THR A 40 -35.23 30.21 4.03
C THR A 40 -33.89 30.56 3.37
N VAL A 41 -32.82 30.73 4.17
CA VAL A 41 -31.48 31.09 3.69
C VAL A 41 -30.71 29.82 3.30
N PRO A 42 -30.34 29.62 2.01
CA PRO A 42 -29.64 28.41 1.57
C PRO A 42 -28.29 28.24 2.28
N GLN A 43 -28.10 27.07 2.89
CA GLN A 43 -26.91 26.73 3.66
C GLN A 43 -26.36 25.37 3.25
N VAL A 44 -25.04 25.23 3.31
CA VAL A 44 -24.30 24.01 3.00
C VAL A 44 -23.21 23.76 4.04
N TRP A 45 -23.02 22.50 4.42
CA TRP A 45 -21.89 22.08 5.25
C TRP A 45 -21.17 20.90 4.59
N CYS A 46 -19.90 21.11 4.26
CA CYS A 46 -18.98 20.08 3.81
C CYS A 46 -18.56 19.19 5.00
N LEU A 47 -18.93 17.90 4.94
CA LEU A 47 -18.56 16.90 5.92
C LEU A 47 -17.21 16.27 5.54
N TYR A 48 -16.14 17.05 5.64
CA TYR A 48 -14.79 16.66 5.21
C TYR A 48 -14.01 15.94 6.33
N LYS A 49 -13.37 14.81 6.00
CA LYS A 49 -12.47 14.04 6.87
C LYS A 49 -13.01 13.85 8.31
N GLU A 50 -12.41 14.48 9.32
CA GLU A 50 -12.82 14.36 10.72
C GLU A 50 -14.26 14.85 10.98
N VAL A 51 -14.78 15.77 10.18
CA VAL A 51 -16.13 16.31 10.33
C VAL A 51 -17.20 15.27 9.93
N GLN A 52 -16.88 14.38 8.97
CA GLN A 52 -17.72 13.21 8.69
C GLN A 52 -17.76 12.26 9.91
N ASN A 53 -16.62 12.04 10.57
CA ASN A 53 -16.54 11.19 11.76
C ASN A 53 -17.39 11.77 12.92
N TYR A 54 -17.38 13.09 13.11
CA TYR A 54 -18.24 13.76 14.09
C TYR A 54 -19.74 13.58 13.78
N TYR A 55 -20.13 13.68 12.51
CA TYR A 55 -21.51 13.43 12.08
C TYR A 55 -21.93 11.97 12.36
N GLU A 56 -21.07 11.00 12.02
CA GLU A 56 -21.27 9.58 12.30
C GLU A 56 -21.31 9.25 13.80
N GLN A 57 -20.68 10.07 14.65
CA GLN A 57 -20.76 9.99 16.12
C GLN A 57 -21.97 10.71 16.73
N GLY A 58 -22.87 11.28 15.91
CA GLY A 58 -24.12 11.90 16.37
C GLY A 58 -24.10 13.44 16.48
N MET A 59 -23.10 14.12 15.91
CA MET A 59 -23.13 15.58 15.76
C MET A 59 -24.35 16.00 14.94
N THR A 60 -25.25 16.78 15.55
CA THR A 60 -26.51 17.20 14.92
C THR A 60 -26.29 18.30 13.88
N VAL A 61 -26.87 18.12 12.68
CA VAL A 61 -26.91 19.14 11.62
C VAL A 61 -28.36 19.60 11.40
N PRO A 62 -28.68 20.92 11.44
CA PRO A 62 -30.02 21.42 11.16
C PRO A 62 -30.57 20.90 9.84
N ASP A 63 -31.86 20.54 9.79
CA ASP A 63 -32.44 19.73 8.71
C ASP A 63 -32.43 20.41 7.33
N ASP A 64 -32.52 21.74 7.33
CA ASP A 64 -32.46 22.62 6.15
C ASP A 64 -31.05 22.81 5.58
N VAL A 65 -29.99 22.44 6.30
CA VAL A 65 -28.61 22.56 5.82
C VAL A 65 -28.27 21.40 4.89
N THR A 66 -27.82 21.72 3.67
CA THR A 66 -27.35 20.75 2.68
C THR A 66 -26.10 20.04 3.18
N LEU A 67 -26.09 18.71 3.17
CA LEU A 67 -24.89 17.92 3.48
C LEU A 67 -24.05 17.76 2.21
N LEU A 68 -22.89 18.40 2.14
CA LEU A 68 -21.96 18.24 1.02
C LEU A 68 -20.97 17.12 1.35
N TRP A 69 -21.17 15.97 0.68
CA TRP A 69 -20.25 14.84 0.74
C TRP A 69 -19.03 15.09 -0.15
N VAL A 70 -17.93 14.41 0.15
CA VAL A 70 -16.66 14.56 -0.58
C VAL A 70 -16.17 13.22 -1.13
N ASP A 71 -15.34 13.29 -2.16
CA ASP A 71 -14.46 12.19 -2.50
C ASP A 71 -13.21 12.12 -1.62
N ASP A 72 -12.38 11.13 -1.89
CA ASP A 72 -11.06 10.93 -1.30
C ASP A 72 -9.98 11.82 -1.93
N ASN A 73 -10.39 12.87 -2.66
CA ASN A 73 -9.57 13.72 -3.52
C ASN A 73 -8.90 13.00 -4.71
N PHE A 74 -9.32 11.77 -5.05
CA PHE A 74 -8.88 10.99 -6.23
C PHE A 74 -10.06 10.50 -7.09
N GLY A 75 -11.24 11.12 -6.94
CA GLY A 75 -12.44 10.72 -7.67
C GLY A 75 -13.15 9.48 -7.11
N ASN A 76 -13.02 9.18 -5.81
CA ASN A 76 -13.73 8.09 -5.14
C ASN A 76 -14.58 8.65 -3.99
N ILE A 77 -15.89 8.76 -4.18
CA ILE A 77 -16.83 9.36 -3.21
C ILE A 77 -16.78 8.58 -1.90
N ARG A 78 -16.45 9.27 -0.78
CA ARG A 78 -16.26 8.63 0.54
C ARG A 78 -17.55 8.08 1.11
N ARG A 79 -18.65 8.81 0.92
CA ARG A 79 -19.97 8.52 1.48
C ARG A 79 -21.08 9.10 0.61
N PHE A 80 -22.19 8.37 0.56
CA PHE A 80 -23.44 8.79 -0.07
C PHE A 80 -24.56 8.84 0.99
N PRO A 81 -25.68 9.55 0.75
CA PRO A 81 -26.78 9.61 1.70
C PRO A 81 -27.39 8.25 2.00
N LEU A 82 -27.49 7.94 3.30
CA LEU A 82 -28.23 6.79 3.81
C LEU A 82 -29.75 7.00 3.64
N PRO A 83 -30.57 5.93 3.63
CA PRO A 83 -32.02 6.06 3.40
C PRO A 83 -32.75 7.00 4.36
N ASN A 84 -32.27 7.14 5.60
CA ASN A 84 -32.78 8.07 6.61
C ASN A 84 -32.30 9.52 6.41
N GLU A 85 -31.24 9.75 5.64
CA GLU A 85 -30.67 11.09 5.35
C GLU A 85 -31.29 11.72 4.10
N ARG A 86 -31.79 10.91 3.15
CA ARG A 86 -32.36 11.35 1.86
C ARG A 86 -33.58 12.27 1.99
N ASN A 87 -34.30 12.22 3.12
CA ASN A 87 -35.51 13.02 3.36
C ASN A 87 -35.24 14.33 4.11
N ARG A 88 -33.98 14.67 4.42
CA ARG A 88 -33.62 15.97 5.02
C ARG A 88 -34.00 17.11 4.09
N LYS A 89 -34.59 18.19 4.61
CA LYS A 89 -35.03 19.35 3.79
C LYS A 89 -33.91 19.96 2.93
N GLY A 90 -32.70 20.07 3.47
CA GLY A 90 -31.53 20.57 2.74
C GLY A 90 -31.06 19.62 1.62
N GLY A 91 -31.39 18.33 1.71
CA GLY A 91 -30.84 17.29 0.83
C GLY A 91 -29.32 17.13 1.01
N ALA A 92 -28.67 16.61 -0.03
CA ALA A 92 -27.23 16.40 -0.04
C ALA A 92 -26.60 16.73 -1.40
N GLY A 93 -25.28 16.90 -1.43
CA GLY A 93 -24.49 17.15 -2.63
C GLY A 93 -23.16 16.42 -2.63
N VAL A 94 -22.36 16.65 -3.67
CA VAL A 94 -21.01 16.09 -3.85
C VAL A 94 -20.01 17.18 -4.23
N TYR A 95 -18.86 17.18 -3.55
CA TYR A 95 -17.63 17.83 -3.97
C TYR A 95 -16.65 16.76 -4.47
N TYR A 96 -16.23 16.88 -5.73
CA TYR A 96 -15.46 15.89 -6.47
C TYR A 96 -14.13 16.50 -6.97
N HIS A 97 -13.09 15.70 -7.21
CA HIS A 97 -11.81 16.18 -7.72
C HIS A 97 -11.48 15.62 -9.12
N ILE A 98 -11.11 16.51 -10.05
CA ILE A 98 -10.38 16.14 -11.28
C ILE A 98 -8.95 16.70 -11.31
N ASP A 99 -8.57 17.42 -10.25
CA ASP A 99 -7.27 18.00 -9.92
C ASP A 99 -7.08 17.90 -8.38
N TYR A 100 -5.86 17.71 -7.86
CA TYR A 100 -5.63 17.74 -6.41
C TYR A 100 -4.21 18.14 -5.99
N VAL A 101 -4.12 18.87 -4.86
CA VAL A 101 -2.91 19.17 -4.10
C VAL A 101 -2.91 18.37 -2.79
N GLY A 102 -2.13 17.29 -2.70
CA GLY A 102 -2.01 16.51 -1.46
C GLY A 102 -1.43 15.11 -1.62
N SER A 103 -1.57 14.27 -0.59
CA SER A 103 -1.07 12.89 -0.58
C SER A 103 -2.00 11.90 -1.31
N PRO A 104 -1.51 10.77 -1.84
CA PRO A 104 -0.11 10.34 -1.89
C PRO A 104 0.80 11.21 -2.76
N ARG A 105 0.25 11.81 -3.82
CA ARG A 105 0.90 12.82 -4.64
C ARG A 105 -0.15 13.72 -5.30
N ASP A 106 0.17 14.98 -5.47
CA ASP A 106 -0.60 15.91 -6.28
C ASP A 106 -0.74 15.40 -7.74
N TYR A 107 -1.83 15.79 -8.38
CA TYR A 107 -2.01 15.58 -9.82
C TYR A 107 -2.73 16.80 -10.40
N LYS A 108 -2.03 17.53 -11.26
CA LYS A 108 -2.35 18.92 -11.60
C LYS A 108 -2.00 19.31 -13.04
N TRP A 109 -1.11 18.57 -13.67
CA TRP A 109 -0.52 19.01 -14.93
C TRP A 109 -1.46 18.82 -16.14
N ILE A 110 -2.04 17.62 -16.29
CA ILE A 110 -2.85 17.26 -17.46
C ILE A 110 -4.01 16.33 -17.12
N GLN A 111 -5.00 16.29 -18.03
CA GLN A 111 -6.19 15.47 -17.87
C GLN A 111 -5.84 13.98 -17.64
N SER A 112 -6.31 13.46 -16.50
CA SER A 112 -5.98 12.12 -16.00
C SER A 112 -7.21 11.39 -15.41
N THR A 113 -8.41 11.81 -15.80
CA THR A 113 -9.69 11.32 -15.28
C THR A 113 -10.60 10.85 -16.42
N GLN A 114 -11.07 9.60 -16.33
CA GLN A 114 -11.97 8.96 -17.30
C GLN A 114 -13.42 9.41 -17.11
N LEU A 115 -14.14 9.66 -18.20
CA LEU A 115 -15.58 9.97 -18.14
C LEU A 115 -16.40 8.81 -17.56
N ALA A 116 -15.99 7.55 -17.82
CA ALA A 116 -16.62 6.37 -17.24
C ALA A 116 -16.52 6.34 -15.70
N LYS A 117 -15.41 6.80 -15.11
CA LYS A 117 -15.24 6.90 -13.65
C LYS A 117 -16.14 7.99 -13.05
N VAL A 118 -16.19 9.16 -13.69
CA VAL A 118 -17.08 10.26 -13.28
C VAL A 118 -18.54 9.82 -13.36
N HIS A 119 -18.96 9.17 -14.46
CA HIS A 119 -20.32 8.66 -14.61
C HIS A 119 -20.68 7.63 -13.55
N GLU A 120 -19.81 6.65 -13.30
CA GLU A 120 -20.03 5.57 -12.32
C GLU A 120 -20.23 6.11 -10.89
N GLN A 121 -19.40 7.08 -10.47
CA GLN A 121 -19.50 7.72 -9.16
C GLN A 121 -20.72 8.66 -9.06
N MET A 122 -20.91 9.55 -10.04
CA MET A 122 -21.93 10.58 -9.99
C MET A 122 -23.35 10.04 -10.25
N SER A 123 -23.50 8.97 -11.05
CA SER A 123 -24.77 8.23 -11.14
C SER A 123 -25.16 7.58 -9.81
N THR A 124 -24.18 7.06 -9.06
CA THR A 124 -24.40 6.54 -7.71
C THR A 124 -24.79 7.66 -6.73
N ALA A 125 -24.22 8.86 -6.88
CA ALA A 125 -24.61 10.03 -6.09
C ALA A 125 -26.07 10.45 -6.36
N TYR A 126 -26.45 10.55 -7.64
CA TYR A 126 -27.79 10.90 -8.07
C TYR A 126 -28.84 9.89 -7.56
N GLU A 127 -28.65 8.60 -7.83
CA GLU A 127 -29.56 7.52 -7.38
C GLU A 127 -29.68 7.41 -5.84
N ARG A 128 -28.74 8.00 -5.09
CA ARG A 128 -28.76 8.05 -3.62
C ARG A 128 -29.21 9.40 -3.05
N GLY A 129 -29.71 10.32 -3.88
CA GLY A 129 -30.28 11.59 -3.42
C GLY A 129 -29.24 12.63 -2.98
N ALA A 130 -28.03 12.59 -3.56
CA ALA A 130 -27.04 13.66 -3.45
C ALA A 130 -27.07 14.53 -4.70
N ASP A 131 -28.19 15.19 -4.95
CA ASP A 131 -28.54 15.93 -6.18
C ASP A 131 -28.65 17.46 -5.99
N ARG A 132 -28.48 17.98 -4.77
CA ARG A 132 -28.68 19.41 -4.45
C ARG A 132 -27.55 20.32 -4.95
N ILE A 133 -26.30 19.87 -4.81
CA ILE A 133 -25.09 20.62 -5.18
C ILE A 133 -24.08 19.63 -5.74
N TRP A 134 -23.70 19.78 -7.02
CA TRP A 134 -22.51 19.14 -7.57
C TRP A 134 -21.46 20.21 -7.85
N ILE A 135 -20.29 20.07 -7.25
CA ILE A 135 -19.14 20.96 -7.44
C ILE A 135 -17.88 20.12 -7.65
N VAL A 136 -17.00 20.57 -8.54
CA VAL A 136 -15.78 19.86 -8.91
C VAL A 136 -14.57 20.78 -8.75
N ASN A 137 -13.49 20.26 -8.16
CA ASN A 137 -12.18 20.90 -8.19
C ASN A 137 -11.52 20.64 -9.54
N VAL A 138 -11.15 21.71 -10.24
CA VAL A 138 -10.70 21.72 -11.64
C VAL A 138 -9.28 22.26 -11.81
N GLY A 139 -8.57 22.51 -10.70
CA GLY A 139 -7.26 23.17 -10.72
C GLY A 139 -7.33 24.52 -11.41
N ASP A 140 -6.41 24.75 -12.35
CA ASP A 140 -6.28 25.94 -13.18
C ASP A 140 -7.34 26.05 -14.32
N LEU A 141 -8.41 25.25 -14.26
CA LEU A 141 -9.49 25.10 -15.25
C LEU A 141 -9.02 24.43 -16.57
N LYS A 142 -7.93 24.91 -17.15
CA LYS A 142 -7.24 24.24 -18.26
C LYS A 142 -6.25 23.21 -17.70
N PRO A 143 -5.98 22.08 -18.38
CA PRO A 143 -6.55 21.60 -19.64
C PRO A 143 -7.72 20.61 -19.41
N SER A 144 -8.69 20.95 -18.55
CA SER A 144 -9.78 20.06 -18.13
C SER A 144 -11.14 20.37 -18.77
N GLU A 145 -11.20 21.23 -19.78
CA GLU A 145 -12.43 21.84 -20.34
C GLU A 145 -13.53 20.81 -20.68
N MET A 146 -13.17 19.71 -21.36
CA MET A 146 -14.11 18.67 -21.75
C MET A 146 -14.65 17.89 -20.53
N ALA A 147 -13.83 17.65 -19.51
CA ALA A 147 -14.26 17.00 -18.28
C ALA A 147 -15.17 17.89 -17.43
N ILE A 148 -14.89 19.20 -17.41
CA ILE A 148 -15.74 20.22 -16.78
C ILE A 148 -17.11 20.27 -17.47
N GLU A 149 -17.15 20.34 -18.80
CA GLU A 149 -18.41 20.32 -19.54
C GLU A 149 -19.19 19.03 -19.32
N PHE A 150 -18.52 17.86 -19.31
CA PHE A 150 -19.19 16.60 -19.01
C PHE A 150 -19.84 16.63 -17.62
N PHE A 151 -19.09 17.04 -16.59
CA PHE A 151 -19.59 17.10 -15.21
C PHE A 151 -20.79 18.03 -15.07
N ILE A 152 -20.71 19.25 -15.63
CA ILE A 152 -21.79 20.24 -15.57
C ILE A 152 -23.02 19.80 -16.38
N THR A 153 -22.83 19.32 -17.61
CA THR A 153 -23.95 18.91 -18.47
C THR A 153 -24.61 17.62 -18.00
N TYR A 154 -23.87 16.71 -17.35
CA TYR A 154 -24.43 15.53 -16.69
C TYR A 154 -25.20 15.91 -15.43
N GLY A 155 -24.71 16.86 -14.61
CA GLY A 155 -25.46 17.37 -13.46
C GLY A 155 -26.73 18.14 -13.83
N TYR A 156 -26.76 18.77 -15.00
CA TYR A 156 -27.95 19.45 -15.53
C TYR A 156 -29.05 18.46 -15.98
N ASP A 157 -28.67 17.35 -16.62
CA ASP A 157 -29.59 16.28 -17.05
C ASP A 157 -28.91 14.92 -16.95
N THR A 158 -29.14 14.23 -15.83
CA THR A 158 -28.59 12.91 -15.55
C THR A 158 -29.23 11.79 -16.37
N THR A 159 -30.30 12.07 -17.13
CA THR A 159 -30.96 11.08 -18.00
C THR A 159 -30.32 11.01 -19.39
N LYS A 160 -29.62 12.08 -19.79
CA LYS A 160 -28.98 12.22 -21.10
C LYS A 160 -27.80 11.27 -21.31
N TRP A 161 -26.95 11.13 -20.29
CA TRP A 161 -25.73 10.32 -20.35
C TRP A 161 -25.82 9.08 -19.45
N ASN A 162 -25.62 7.91 -20.05
CA ASN A 162 -25.58 6.62 -19.38
C ASN A 162 -24.29 5.87 -19.79
N LYS A 163 -24.02 4.76 -19.10
CA LYS A 163 -22.80 3.95 -19.29
C LYS A 163 -22.53 3.54 -20.76
N ASP A 164 -23.58 3.40 -21.58
CA ASP A 164 -23.50 2.89 -22.95
C ASP A 164 -23.39 4.00 -24.01
N ASN A 165 -23.49 5.28 -23.64
CA ASN A 165 -23.48 6.40 -24.59
C ASN A 165 -22.45 7.52 -24.30
N LEU A 166 -21.50 7.30 -23.38
CA LEU A 166 -20.49 8.32 -23.02
C LEU A 166 -19.62 8.76 -24.21
N ASN A 167 -19.28 7.88 -25.14
CA ASN A 167 -18.55 8.25 -26.36
C ASN A 167 -19.37 9.15 -27.30
N SER A 168 -20.70 9.16 -27.20
CA SER A 168 -21.57 10.07 -27.95
C SER A 168 -21.44 11.51 -27.47
N PHE A 169 -21.17 11.74 -26.17
CA PHE A 169 -20.84 13.07 -25.65
C PHE A 169 -19.55 13.58 -26.31
N VAL A 170 -18.45 12.80 -26.27
CA VAL A 170 -17.16 13.21 -26.85
C VAL A 170 -17.25 13.40 -28.36
N THR A 171 -18.01 12.55 -29.07
CA THR A 171 -18.25 12.68 -30.52
C THR A 171 -19.02 13.97 -30.85
N ALA A 172 -20.03 14.32 -30.06
CA ALA A 172 -20.81 15.55 -30.25
C ALA A 172 -19.97 16.81 -29.94
N TRP A 173 -19.21 16.78 -28.85
CA TRP A 173 -18.23 17.81 -28.47
C TRP A 173 -17.20 18.03 -29.60
N ALA A 174 -16.53 16.97 -30.06
CA ALA A 174 -15.51 17.07 -31.10
C ALA A 174 -16.05 17.54 -32.46
N THR A 175 -17.30 17.19 -32.78
CA THR A 175 -18.02 17.73 -33.95
C THR A 175 -18.24 19.24 -33.82
N ARG A 176 -18.62 19.71 -32.62
CA ARG A 176 -18.87 21.13 -32.33
C ARG A 176 -17.59 21.97 -32.37
N GLU A 177 -16.53 21.55 -31.67
CA GLU A 177 -15.30 22.34 -31.55
C GLU A 177 -14.48 22.42 -32.84
N PHE A 178 -14.45 21.33 -33.61
CA PHE A 178 -13.50 21.20 -34.74
C PHE A 178 -14.17 21.19 -36.12
N GLY A 179 -15.52 21.26 -36.19
CA GLY A 179 -16.27 21.22 -37.45
C GLY A 179 -16.07 19.94 -38.25
N LEU A 180 -15.80 18.82 -37.56
CA LEU A 180 -15.45 17.54 -38.16
C LEU A 180 -16.68 16.70 -38.51
N THR A 181 -16.51 15.75 -39.44
CA THR A 181 -17.54 14.73 -39.68
C THR A 181 -17.60 13.75 -38.51
N SER A 182 -18.77 13.16 -38.24
CA SER A 182 -18.97 12.23 -37.13
C SER A 182 -17.97 11.06 -37.11
N GLN A 183 -17.49 10.61 -38.27
CA GLN A 183 -16.45 9.56 -38.36
C GLN A 183 -15.09 10.05 -37.85
N LYS A 184 -14.70 11.30 -38.13
CA LYS A 184 -13.47 11.89 -37.57
C LYS A 184 -13.63 12.25 -36.10
N SER A 185 -14.82 12.68 -35.68
CA SER A 185 -15.14 12.92 -34.27
C SER A 185 -15.14 11.64 -33.43
N ALA A 186 -15.53 10.48 -34.00
CA ALA A 186 -15.43 9.19 -33.32
C ALA A 186 -13.97 8.79 -33.03
N ILE A 187 -13.03 9.06 -33.96
CA ILE A 187 -11.59 8.86 -33.72
C ILE A 187 -11.11 9.72 -32.54
N ILE A 188 -11.66 10.93 -32.37
CA ILE A 188 -11.33 11.78 -31.22
C ILE A 188 -11.89 11.19 -29.91
N ALA A 189 -13.08 10.57 -29.94
CA ALA A 189 -13.60 9.86 -28.77
C ALA A 189 -12.66 8.71 -28.33
N ASP A 190 -12.12 7.94 -29.29
CA ASP A 190 -11.14 6.89 -29.00
C ASP A 190 -9.81 7.48 -28.48
N VAL A 191 -9.31 8.58 -29.07
CA VAL A 191 -8.10 9.28 -28.62
C VAL A 191 -8.24 9.78 -27.18
N VAL A 192 -9.36 10.43 -26.87
CA VAL A 192 -9.69 10.95 -25.53
C VAL A 192 -9.87 9.81 -24.51
N GLY A 193 -10.56 8.73 -24.90
CA GLY A 193 -10.70 7.53 -24.08
C GLY A 193 -9.35 6.90 -23.76
N ASN A 194 -8.43 6.85 -24.73
CA ASN A 194 -7.09 6.31 -24.55
C ASN A 194 -6.20 7.17 -23.64
N VAL A 195 -6.08 8.48 -23.90
CA VAL A 195 -5.23 9.36 -23.06
C VAL A 195 -5.72 9.39 -21.61
N THR A 196 -7.03 9.50 -21.39
CA THR A 196 -7.60 9.47 -20.04
C THR A 196 -7.43 8.12 -19.36
N ARG A 197 -7.61 7.00 -20.07
CA ARG A 197 -7.34 5.65 -19.53
C ARG A 197 -5.88 5.48 -19.14
N PHE A 198 -4.95 5.85 -20.01
CA PHE A 198 -3.52 5.64 -19.74
C PHE A 198 -3.01 6.54 -18.60
N ASN A 199 -3.44 7.81 -18.53
CA ASN A 199 -3.13 8.71 -17.42
C ASN A 199 -3.89 8.36 -16.12
N ALA A 200 -4.98 7.59 -16.20
CA ALA A 200 -5.68 7.06 -15.03
C ALA A 200 -5.08 5.75 -14.49
N ARG A 201 -4.25 5.01 -15.25
CA ARG A 201 -3.59 3.78 -14.76
C ARG A 201 -2.70 4.04 -13.54
N ARG A 202 -2.10 5.23 -13.51
CA ARG A 202 -1.32 5.88 -12.46
C ARG A 202 -1.13 7.32 -12.96
N LYS A 203 -1.23 8.33 -12.10
CA LYS A 203 -1.12 9.74 -12.53
C LYS A 203 0.28 10.02 -13.14
N PRO A 204 0.43 10.90 -14.15
CA PRO A 204 1.73 11.23 -14.75
C PRO A 204 2.81 11.59 -13.72
N GLU A 205 2.45 12.39 -12.71
CA GLU A 205 3.27 12.82 -11.58
C GLU A 205 3.76 11.63 -10.71
N LEU A 206 3.01 10.52 -10.71
CA LEU A 206 3.32 9.27 -10.01
C LEU A 206 4.15 8.28 -10.86
N TRP A 207 4.44 8.57 -12.13
CA TRP A 207 5.26 7.70 -12.98
C TRP A 207 6.75 7.79 -12.62
N ASN A 208 7.45 6.69 -12.86
CA ASN A 208 8.89 6.55 -12.73
C ASN A 208 9.40 5.43 -13.67
N SER A 209 10.72 5.25 -13.72
CA SER A 209 11.41 4.27 -14.56
C SER A 209 11.13 2.79 -14.23
N THR A 210 10.35 2.50 -13.17
CA THR A 210 9.94 1.16 -12.75
C THR A 210 8.43 0.95 -12.74
N THR A 211 7.62 1.93 -13.19
CA THR A 211 6.15 1.88 -13.12
C THR A 211 5.53 0.79 -13.99
N TYR A 212 6.18 0.46 -15.11
CA TYR A 212 5.73 -0.56 -16.06
C TYR A 212 6.86 -1.57 -16.27
N SER A 213 6.54 -2.87 -16.30
CA SER A 213 7.54 -3.93 -16.42
C SER A 213 8.23 -3.89 -17.79
N LEU A 214 9.56 -3.92 -17.73
CA LEU A 214 10.44 -4.01 -18.90
C LEU A 214 10.68 -5.46 -19.36
N ILE A 215 10.26 -6.43 -18.56
CA ILE A 215 10.59 -7.86 -18.75
C ILE A 215 9.35 -8.77 -18.82
N ASP A 216 8.27 -8.41 -18.12
CA ASP A 216 7.05 -9.22 -18.05
C ASP A 216 6.02 -8.79 -19.08
N TYR A 217 5.43 -9.76 -19.78
CA TYR A 217 4.31 -9.61 -20.70
C TYR A 217 4.44 -8.48 -21.74
N ARG A 218 5.69 -8.10 -22.07
CA ARG A 218 6.02 -6.96 -22.94
C ARG A 218 5.30 -5.65 -22.51
N GLU A 219 5.02 -5.47 -21.22
CA GLU A 219 4.12 -4.41 -20.71
C GLU A 219 4.53 -3.01 -21.18
N ALA A 220 5.78 -2.61 -20.94
CA ALA A 220 6.27 -1.29 -21.36
C ALA A 220 6.30 -1.11 -22.89
N ASP A 221 6.56 -2.17 -23.66
CA ASP A 221 6.53 -2.11 -25.14
C ASP A 221 5.09 -1.97 -25.66
N ASN A 222 4.14 -2.70 -25.08
CA ASN A 222 2.71 -2.62 -25.39
C ASN A 222 2.12 -1.26 -24.98
N LEU A 223 2.54 -0.69 -23.85
CA LEU A 223 2.18 0.66 -23.43
C LEU A 223 2.63 1.70 -24.46
N LEU A 224 3.92 1.68 -24.85
CA LEU A 224 4.44 2.62 -25.83
C LEU A 224 3.78 2.45 -27.21
N ALA A 225 3.48 1.22 -27.63
CA ALA A 225 2.73 0.97 -28.85
C ALA A 225 1.29 1.56 -28.80
N GLY A 226 0.60 1.40 -27.66
CA GLY A 226 -0.73 1.98 -27.45
C GLY A 226 -0.72 3.51 -27.43
N TRP A 227 0.26 4.12 -26.76
CA TRP A 227 0.47 5.57 -26.82
C TRP A 227 0.80 6.04 -28.24
N LYS A 228 1.70 5.35 -28.95
CA LYS A 228 2.04 5.70 -30.34
C LYS A 228 0.83 5.66 -31.25
N ALA A 229 -0.01 4.62 -31.16
CA ALA A 229 -1.25 4.53 -31.94
C ALA A 229 -2.21 5.68 -31.63
N THR A 230 -2.30 6.08 -30.35
CA THR A 230 -3.11 7.23 -29.90
C THR A 230 -2.56 8.56 -30.44
N TYR A 231 -1.23 8.73 -30.41
CA TYR A 231 -0.53 9.89 -30.98
C TYR A 231 -0.69 9.95 -32.50
N ASP A 232 -0.47 8.85 -33.22
CA ASP A 232 -0.60 8.78 -34.68
C ASP A 232 -2.04 9.14 -35.12
N ALA A 233 -3.05 8.63 -34.41
CA ALA A 233 -4.45 8.97 -34.65
C ALA A 233 -4.75 10.46 -34.40
N SER A 234 -4.28 11.01 -33.28
CA SER A 234 -4.43 12.43 -32.98
C SER A 234 -3.71 13.33 -33.99
N ASN A 235 -2.48 12.99 -34.35
CA ASN A 235 -1.67 13.72 -35.34
C ASN A 235 -2.29 13.65 -36.75
N SER A 236 -2.91 12.53 -37.12
CA SER A 236 -3.64 12.40 -38.40
C SER A 236 -4.81 13.40 -38.49
N ILE A 237 -5.52 13.63 -37.38
CA ILE A 237 -6.54 14.70 -37.31
C ILE A 237 -5.87 16.09 -37.32
N TYR A 238 -4.91 16.33 -36.41
CA TYR A 238 -4.25 17.63 -36.24
C TYR A 238 -3.60 18.16 -37.53
N SER A 239 -2.85 17.30 -38.23
CA SER A 239 -2.19 17.66 -39.50
C SER A 239 -3.20 18.05 -40.58
N GLY A 240 -4.33 17.36 -40.66
CA GLY A 240 -5.42 17.58 -41.63
C GLY A 240 -6.46 18.65 -41.26
N LEU A 241 -6.35 19.31 -40.09
CA LEU A 241 -7.23 20.41 -39.71
C LEU A 241 -6.85 21.74 -40.42
N PRO A 242 -7.82 22.63 -40.71
CA PRO A 242 -7.53 24.00 -41.12
C PRO A 242 -6.69 24.74 -40.08
N SER A 243 -5.77 25.62 -40.50
CA SER A 243 -4.85 26.32 -39.60
C SER A 243 -5.54 27.08 -38.46
N ALA A 244 -6.75 27.58 -38.67
CA ALA A 244 -7.55 28.26 -37.64
C ALA A 244 -8.05 27.32 -36.52
N ALA A 245 -8.27 26.04 -36.81
CA ALA A 245 -8.73 25.04 -35.84
C ALA A 245 -7.56 24.33 -35.12
N LYS A 246 -6.32 24.43 -35.65
CA LYS A 246 -5.15 23.78 -35.07
C LYS A 246 -4.88 24.19 -33.61
N PRO A 247 -4.92 25.48 -33.20
CA PRO A 247 -4.68 25.85 -31.81
C PRO A 247 -5.70 25.24 -30.83
N ALA A 248 -6.98 25.22 -31.19
CA ALA A 248 -8.03 24.60 -30.37
C ALA A 248 -7.85 23.08 -30.28
N TYR A 249 -7.51 22.40 -31.37
CA TYR A 249 -7.24 20.96 -31.31
C TYR A 249 -5.94 20.63 -30.57
N PHE A 250 -4.95 21.53 -30.63
CA PHE A 250 -3.71 21.39 -29.89
C PHE A 250 -3.97 21.45 -28.39
N GLU A 251 -4.64 22.50 -27.91
CA GLU A 251 -4.88 22.66 -26.47
C GLU A 251 -5.84 21.60 -25.89
N LEU A 252 -6.90 21.24 -26.63
CA LEU A 252 -7.99 20.39 -26.12
C LEU A 252 -7.74 18.88 -26.31
N VAL A 253 -6.82 18.47 -27.19
CA VAL A 253 -6.59 17.05 -27.51
C VAL A 253 -5.11 16.74 -27.72
N HIS A 254 -4.45 17.39 -28.68
CA HIS A 254 -3.15 16.94 -29.15
C HIS A 254 -2.01 17.11 -28.14
N HIS A 255 -2.03 18.19 -27.35
CA HIS A 255 -1.02 18.46 -26.32
C HIS A 255 -1.03 17.36 -25.26
N ALA A 256 -2.18 17.07 -24.66
CA ALA A 256 -2.31 16.04 -23.63
C ALA A 256 -1.83 14.66 -24.13
N VAL A 257 -2.13 14.29 -25.38
CA VAL A 257 -1.65 13.05 -26.00
C VAL A 257 -0.12 13.07 -26.21
N SER A 258 0.41 14.18 -26.75
CA SER A 258 1.83 14.30 -27.10
C SER A 258 2.72 14.34 -25.86
N ALA A 259 2.35 15.14 -24.86
CA ALA A 259 3.09 15.29 -23.61
C ALA A 259 3.06 13.99 -22.77
N SER A 260 1.90 13.34 -22.65
CA SER A 260 1.80 12.03 -21.97
C SER A 260 2.64 10.95 -22.67
N TYR A 261 2.64 10.93 -24.01
CA TYR A 261 3.45 9.98 -24.77
C TYR A 261 4.95 10.29 -24.66
N ASN A 262 5.34 11.56 -24.65
CA ASN A 262 6.72 11.98 -24.40
C ASN A 262 7.20 11.51 -23.02
N LEU A 263 6.44 11.78 -21.95
CA LEU A 263 6.75 11.38 -20.59
C LEU A 263 6.80 9.85 -20.43
N ALA A 264 5.88 9.11 -21.08
CA ALA A 264 5.90 7.65 -21.08
C ALA A 264 7.16 7.10 -21.76
N GLN A 265 7.56 7.68 -22.90
CA GLN A 265 8.82 7.32 -23.57
C GLN A 265 10.02 7.66 -22.69
N LEU A 266 10.05 8.82 -22.01
CA LEU A 266 11.14 9.24 -21.13
C LEU A 266 11.37 8.22 -20.00
N TYR A 267 10.34 7.88 -19.24
CA TYR A 267 10.47 6.94 -18.12
C TYR A 267 10.79 5.50 -18.57
N VAL A 268 10.18 5.00 -19.67
CA VAL A 268 10.53 3.68 -20.20
C VAL A 268 11.96 3.65 -20.75
N THR A 269 12.42 4.74 -21.38
CA THR A 269 13.80 4.86 -21.89
C THR A 269 14.80 4.90 -20.74
N ALA A 270 14.54 5.67 -19.68
CA ALA A 270 15.36 5.69 -18.47
C ALA A 270 15.36 4.31 -17.77
N GLY A 271 14.22 3.61 -17.72
CA GLY A 271 14.13 2.24 -17.21
C GLY A 271 15.00 1.26 -18.00
N LYS A 272 14.88 1.27 -19.33
CA LYS A 272 15.70 0.44 -20.23
C LYS A 272 17.18 0.78 -20.11
N ASN A 273 17.54 2.06 -20.07
CA ASN A 273 18.92 2.51 -19.83
C ASN A 273 19.50 1.91 -18.54
N ASN A 274 18.77 2.04 -17.42
CA ASN A 274 19.22 1.54 -16.12
C ASN A 274 19.35 0.01 -16.09
N LEU A 275 18.42 -0.72 -16.72
CA LEU A 275 18.52 -2.17 -16.89
C LEU A 275 19.73 -2.55 -17.76
N PHE A 276 19.87 -1.93 -18.93
CA PHE A 276 20.89 -2.24 -19.94
C PHE A 276 22.31 -1.93 -19.45
N ALA A 277 22.46 -0.92 -18.58
CA ALA A 277 23.71 -0.62 -17.90
C ALA A 277 24.21 -1.81 -17.07
N SER A 278 23.34 -2.40 -16.24
CA SER A 278 23.67 -3.61 -15.47
C SER A 278 23.98 -4.81 -16.37
N GLN A 279 23.33 -4.88 -17.53
CA GLN A 279 23.55 -5.93 -18.53
C GLN A 279 24.86 -5.75 -19.31
N GLY A 280 25.54 -4.61 -19.18
CA GLY A 280 26.79 -4.27 -19.88
C GLY A 280 26.59 -4.00 -21.38
N ARG A 281 25.42 -3.49 -21.79
CA ARG A 281 25.08 -3.24 -23.20
C ARG A 281 25.52 -1.84 -23.62
N ILE A 282 26.19 -1.70 -24.75
CA ILE A 282 26.71 -0.41 -25.24
C ILE A 282 25.60 0.60 -25.60
N SER A 283 24.44 0.09 -26.00
CA SER A 283 23.18 0.81 -26.30
C SER A 283 22.63 1.61 -25.11
N THR A 284 23.08 1.32 -23.89
CA THR A 284 22.84 2.15 -22.70
C THR A 284 23.14 3.63 -22.99
N ASN A 285 24.22 3.91 -23.71
CA ASN A 285 24.61 5.28 -24.06
C ASN A 285 23.62 5.94 -25.01
N ASP A 286 23.14 5.21 -26.02
CA ASP A 286 22.14 5.72 -26.97
C ASP A 286 20.81 6.00 -26.25
N LEU A 287 20.44 5.15 -25.29
CA LEU A 287 19.26 5.37 -24.43
C LEU A 287 19.44 6.56 -23.46
N ALA A 288 20.67 6.85 -23.00
CA ALA A 288 20.94 8.07 -22.23
C ALA A 288 20.73 9.32 -23.08
N ASP A 289 21.28 9.35 -24.30
CA ASP A 289 21.07 10.44 -25.27
C ASP A 289 19.59 10.58 -25.67
N SER A 290 18.85 9.48 -25.74
CA SER A 290 17.41 9.49 -26.01
C SER A 290 16.59 10.02 -24.83
N ALA A 291 16.93 9.66 -23.59
CA ALA A 291 16.25 10.19 -22.40
C ALA A 291 16.49 11.71 -22.26
N GLU A 292 17.71 12.18 -22.50
CA GLU A 292 18.07 13.61 -22.53
C GLU A 292 17.21 14.36 -23.58
N LYS A 293 17.11 13.84 -24.81
CA LYS A 293 16.25 14.44 -25.86
C LYS A 293 14.76 14.43 -25.52
N LEU A 294 14.25 13.35 -24.90
CA LEU A 294 12.85 13.27 -24.49
C LEU A 294 12.53 14.21 -23.34
N PHE A 295 13.50 14.49 -22.47
CA PHE A 295 13.36 15.48 -21.40
C PHE A 295 13.33 16.91 -21.95
N GLU A 296 14.20 17.28 -22.89
CA GLU A 296 14.14 18.61 -23.53
C GLU A 296 12.90 18.78 -24.44
N ALA A 297 12.46 17.71 -25.12
CA ALA A 297 11.25 17.72 -25.94
C ALA A 297 9.95 17.90 -25.13
N ASP A 298 10.01 17.74 -23.80
CA ASP A 298 8.91 18.07 -22.90
C ASP A 298 8.68 19.59 -22.85
N TYR A 299 9.77 20.34 -22.66
CA TYR A 299 9.75 21.80 -22.71
C TYR A 299 9.38 22.35 -24.09
N ASP A 300 9.78 21.67 -25.18
CA ASP A 300 9.33 22.06 -26.54
C ASP A 300 7.79 22.02 -26.69
N LEU A 301 7.11 21.07 -26.04
CA LEU A 301 5.65 20.97 -26.04
C LEU A 301 4.98 22.03 -25.16
N GLU A 302 5.54 22.28 -23.98
CA GLU A 302 5.16 23.37 -23.07
C GLU A 302 5.26 24.73 -23.79
N HIS A 303 6.43 25.04 -24.36
CA HIS A 303 6.70 26.26 -25.11
C HIS A 303 5.78 26.41 -26.34
N GLN A 304 5.49 25.32 -27.04
CA GLN A 304 4.50 25.34 -28.13
C GLN A 304 3.11 25.71 -27.61
N TYR A 305 2.69 25.22 -26.44
CA TYR A 305 1.40 25.56 -25.83
C TYR A 305 1.32 27.04 -25.47
N HIS A 306 2.33 27.56 -24.77
CA HIS A 306 2.37 28.96 -24.34
C HIS A 306 2.37 29.94 -25.53
N THR A 307 3.19 29.69 -26.55
CA THR A 307 3.38 30.63 -27.67
C THR A 307 2.21 30.69 -28.66
N MET A 308 1.30 29.72 -28.63
CA MET A 308 0.14 29.72 -29.52
C MET A 308 -0.75 30.96 -29.34
N LEU A 309 -1.32 31.42 -30.47
CA LEU A 309 -2.23 32.58 -30.52
C LEU A 309 -1.65 33.86 -29.88
N ASN A 310 -0.34 34.09 -30.05
CA ASN A 310 0.42 35.23 -29.50
C ASN A 310 0.45 35.26 -27.96
N GLY A 311 0.72 34.12 -27.31
CA GLY A 311 0.80 34.06 -25.84
C GLY A 311 -0.55 33.95 -25.14
N LYS A 312 -1.62 33.53 -25.84
CA LYS A 312 -2.98 33.48 -25.25
C LYS A 312 -3.05 32.58 -24.01
N TRP A 313 -2.26 31.51 -24.02
CA TRP A 313 -2.22 30.48 -22.99
C TRP A 313 -0.86 30.39 -22.32
N ASP A 314 -0.13 31.51 -22.30
CA ASP A 314 1.10 31.64 -21.53
C ASP A 314 0.85 31.28 -20.05
N HIS A 315 1.86 30.72 -19.40
CA HIS A 315 1.81 30.14 -18.05
C HIS A 315 0.92 28.91 -17.80
N MET A 316 0.04 28.50 -18.72
CA MET A 316 -0.92 27.40 -18.48
C MET A 316 -0.29 26.00 -18.35
N MET A 317 0.98 25.81 -18.74
CA MET A 317 1.70 24.54 -18.66
C MET A 317 2.94 24.59 -17.73
N ASP A 318 3.12 25.64 -16.93
CA ASP A 318 4.27 25.84 -16.02
C ASP A 318 4.34 24.81 -14.87
N GLN A 319 3.32 23.98 -14.72
CA GLN A 319 3.22 22.99 -13.65
C GLN A 319 4.27 21.89 -13.82
N THR A 320 5.31 21.94 -12.99
CA THR A 320 6.36 20.94 -12.91
C THR A 320 5.79 19.55 -12.59
N HIS A 321 6.20 18.55 -13.35
CA HIS A 321 5.58 17.22 -13.33
C HIS A 321 6.60 16.07 -13.44
N ILE A 322 7.90 16.37 -13.62
CA ILE A 322 9.00 15.40 -13.73
C ILE A 322 9.93 15.52 -12.51
N GLY A 323 10.24 14.40 -11.85
CA GLY A 323 11.23 14.37 -10.76
C GLY A 323 10.67 14.63 -9.37
N TYR A 324 9.50 14.06 -9.04
CA TYR A 324 8.90 14.16 -7.70
C TYR A 324 9.68 13.41 -6.61
N TYR A 325 10.05 14.14 -5.56
CA TYR A 325 10.73 13.60 -4.37
C TYR A 325 9.80 13.32 -3.18
N TYR A 326 8.59 13.92 -3.16
CA TYR A 326 7.59 13.74 -2.11
C TYR A 326 6.17 13.84 -2.69
N TRP A 327 5.19 14.35 -1.91
CA TRP A 327 3.79 14.44 -2.33
C TRP A 327 3.45 15.69 -3.16
N GLN A 328 4.34 16.69 -3.19
CA GLN A 328 4.11 18.01 -3.82
C GLN A 328 5.19 18.30 -4.87
N GLN A 329 4.88 19.20 -5.81
CA GLN A 329 5.72 19.46 -6.98
C GLN A 329 7.17 19.86 -6.67
N PRO A 330 8.15 19.41 -7.48
CA PRO A 330 9.50 19.94 -7.44
C PRO A 330 9.50 21.39 -7.97
N MET A 331 10.49 22.21 -7.57
CA MET A 331 10.57 23.61 -8.02
C MET A 331 11.08 23.77 -9.45
N VAL A 332 11.49 22.66 -10.09
CA VAL A 332 11.88 22.57 -11.52
C VAL A 332 11.71 21.11 -11.96
N ASN A 333 11.35 20.87 -13.21
CA ASN A 333 11.39 19.53 -13.80
C ASN A 333 12.82 18.97 -13.68
N THR A 334 12.97 17.75 -13.18
CA THR A 334 14.29 17.12 -13.00
C THR A 334 14.37 15.81 -13.78
N MET A 335 15.30 15.71 -14.73
CA MET A 335 15.48 14.53 -15.57
C MET A 335 15.68 13.25 -14.73
N PRO A 336 15.02 12.12 -15.05
CA PRO A 336 15.28 10.86 -14.36
C PRO A 336 16.75 10.41 -14.52
N PRO A 337 17.33 9.73 -13.50
CA PRO A 337 18.72 9.31 -13.54
C PRO A 337 18.96 8.28 -14.65
N VAL A 338 20.02 8.51 -15.42
CA VAL A 338 20.52 7.62 -16.48
C VAL A 338 21.98 7.26 -16.25
N ASN A 339 22.35 6.06 -16.68
CA ASN A 339 23.69 5.51 -16.66
C ASN A 339 24.35 5.63 -18.03
N ARG A 340 25.70 5.60 -18.05
CA ARG A 340 26.51 5.47 -19.27
C ARG A 340 27.58 4.40 -19.05
N VAL A 341 27.95 3.68 -20.10
CA VAL A 341 28.99 2.63 -20.09
C VAL A 341 30.17 3.03 -20.99
N HIS A 342 31.38 2.53 -20.70
CA HIS A 342 32.58 2.92 -21.44
C HIS A 342 32.55 2.48 -22.92
N SER A 343 32.25 3.41 -23.83
CA SER A 343 32.18 3.19 -25.28
C SER A 343 33.46 2.71 -25.97
N ARG A 344 34.61 2.74 -25.27
CA ARG A 344 35.94 2.37 -25.77
C ARG A 344 36.54 1.13 -25.11
N LYS A 345 35.87 0.56 -24.10
CA LYS A 345 36.37 -0.60 -23.35
C LYS A 345 35.45 -1.79 -23.61
N GLU A 346 36.04 -2.96 -23.84
CA GLU A 346 35.28 -4.19 -23.96
C GLU A 346 34.75 -4.65 -22.59
N ALA A 347 33.55 -5.22 -22.57
CA ALA A 347 33.07 -5.95 -21.41
C ALA A 347 34.02 -7.12 -21.08
N LEU A 348 34.24 -7.38 -19.79
CA LEU A 348 35.19 -8.42 -19.33
C LEU A 348 35.01 -9.80 -19.99
N PRO A 349 33.79 -10.34 -20.21
CA PRO A 349 33.61 -11.65 -20.83
C PRO A 349 33.62 -11.61 -22.37
N GLY A 350 33.90 -10.46 -23.00
CA GLY A 350 34.01 -10.28 -24.45
C GLY A 350 32.87 -9.48 -25.12
N PRO A 351 32.94 -9.27 -26.44
CA PRO A 351 32.08 -8.33 -27.18
C PRO A 351 30.62 -8.73 -27.30
N MET A 352 30.28 -10.02 -27.21
CA MET A 352 28.90 -10.46 -27.21
C MET A 352 28.27 -10.37 -25.81
N ARG A 353 27.09 -9.76 -25.73
CA ARG A 353 26.13 -9.83 -24.62
C ARG A 353 24.86 -10.51 -25.11
N ILE A 354 24.25 -11.35 -24.28
CA ILE A 354 22.99 -12.05 -24.56
C ILE A 354 22.05 -11.85 -23.38
N THR A 355 20.82 -11.44 -23.67
CA THR A 355 19.72 -11.30 -22.69
C THR A 355 18.47 -12.00 -23.24
N ILE A 356 17.55 -12.37 -22.35
CA ILE A 356 16.35 -13.14 -22.70
C ILE A 356 15.08 -12.44 -22.21
N GLU A 357 13.98 -12.62 -22.94
CA GLU A 357 12.67 -12.15 -22.51
C GLU A 357 12.25 -12.77 -21.17
N GLY A 358 11.59 -11.98 -20.31
CA GLY A 358 11.18 -12.43 -18.98
C GLY A 358 12.29 -12.45 -17.92
N GLY A 359 13.52 -12.03 -18.25
CA GLY A 359 14.68 -12.00 -17.35
C GLY A 359 15.41 -10.66 -17.33
N ARG A 360 16.11 -10.36 -16.22
CA ARG A 360 16.92 -9.15 -16.04
C ARG A 360 18.43 -9.38 -16.26
N GLY A 361 18.89 -10.63 -16.10
CA GLY A 361 20.30 -11.01 -16.27
C GLY A 361 20.84 -10.87 -17.69
N ALA A 362 22.17 -10.92 -17.81
CA ALA A 362 22.90 -10.91 -19.07
C ALA A 362 24.10 -11.85 -19.02
N TRP A 363 24.39 -12.51 -20.14
CA TRP A 363 25.46 -13.52 -20.28
C TRP A 363 26.34 -13.19 -21.51
N PRO A 364 27.54 -13.78 -21.69
CA PRO A 364 28.35 -14.51 -20.69
C PRO A 364 28.84 -13.60 -19.55
N GLY A 365 29.59 -14.15 -18.58
CA GLY A 365 30.04 -13.41 -17.39
C GLY A 365 28.94 -13.20 -16.34
N ASP A 366 29.28 -12.63 -15.19
CA ASP A 366 28.40 -12.51 -14.02
C ASP A 366 27.45 -11.29 -14.10
N ASN A 367 26.25 -11.42 -13.55
CA ASN A 367 25.30 -10.35 -13.31
C ASN A 367 24.31 -10.78 -12.19
N PRO A 368 24.03 -9.92 -11.20
CA PRO A 368 23.25 -10.30 -10.00
C PRO A 368 21.79 -10.69 -10.28
N TYR A 369 21.28 -10.47 -11.50
CA TYR A 369 19.93 -10.83 -11.91
C TYR A 369 19.87 -12.10 -12.79
N GLN A 370 20.94 -12.88 -12.86
CA GLN A 370 20.95 -14.18 -13.55
C GLN A 370 20.16 -15.23 -12.76
N CYS A 371 20.52 -15.46 -11.51
CA CYS A 371 19.85 -16.34 -10.54
C CYS A 371 20.47 -16.15 -9.14
N ASP A 372 19.88 -16.76 -8.10
CA ASP A 372 20.33 -16.65 -6.70
C ASP A 372 21.71 -17.32 -6.42
N GLN A 373 22.32 -17.98 -7.41
CA GLN A 373 23.63 -18.65 -7.29
C GLN A 373 24.83 -17.76 -7.69
N GLY A 374 24.58 -16.50 -8.09
CA GLY A 374 25.61 -15.54 -8.51
C GLY A 374 26.49 -16.07 -9.64
N TYR A 375 27.81 -15.99 -9.46
CA TYR A 375 28.82 -16.47 -10.43
C TYR A 375 28.68 -17.95 -10.86
N ASN A 376 27.91 -18.77 -10.13
CA ASN A 376 27.62 -20.17 -10.49
C ASN A 376 26.35 -20.36 -11.33
N CYS A 377 25.67 -19.28 -11.73
CA CYS A 377 24.41 -19.40 -12.48
C CYS A 377 24.58 -20.13 -13.82
N PRO A 378 23.67 -21.06 -14.15
CA PRO A 378 23.72 -21.77 -15.42
C PRO A 378 23.43 -20.84 -16.61
N PRO A 379 23.66 -21.31 -17.85
CA PRO A 379 23.20 -20.61 -19.04
C PRO A 379 21.68 -20.38 -19.00
N PRO A 380 21.18 -19.27 -19.59
CA PRO A 380 19.80 -18.84 -19.41
C PRO A 380 18.79 -19.82 -20.02
N THR A 381 17.60 -19.87 -19.41
CA THR A 381 16.46 -20.66 -19.91
C THR A 381 15.32 -19.70 -20.22
N LEU A 382 14.82 -19.70 -21.46
CA LEU A 382 13.58 -18.99 -21.80
C LEU A 382 12.41 -19.57 -21.00
N ARG A 383 11.44 -18.73 -20.62
CA ARG A 383 10.18 -19.20 -20.02
C ARG A 383 9.57 -20.30 -20.90
N THR A 384 9.12 -21.39 -20.28
CA THR A 384 8.58 -22.55 -21.00
C THR A 384 7.50 -22.11 -21.97
N PHE A 385 7.58 -22.57 -23.22
CA PHE A 385 6.57 -22.32 -24.22
C PHE A 385 5.38 -23.26 -24.03
N ASP A 386 4.17 -22.75 -24.22
CA ASP A 386 2.94 -23.55 -24.31
C ASP A 386 2.06 -23.03 -25.47
N PRO A 387 1.07 -23.77 -25.98
CA PRO A 387 0.24 -23.34 -27.11
C PRO A 387 -0.72 -22.16 -26.83
N TYR A 388 -0.87 -21.75 -25.57
CA TYR A 388 -1.85 -20.77 -25.11
C TYR A 388 -1.22 -19.51 -24.50
N GLN A 389 0.11 -19.44 -24.42
CA GLN A 389 0.87 -18.26 -24.02
C GLN A 389 0.47 -16.99 -24.81
N PRO A 390 0.50 -15.79 -24.18
CA PRO A 390 -0.03 -14.57 -24.79
C PRO A 390 0.74 -14.06 -26.01
N PHE A 391 1.98 -14.50 -26.23
CA PHE A 391 2.82 -14.09 -27.37
C PHE A 391 3.31 -15.32 -28.16
N PRO A 392 3.23 -15.35 -29.50
CA PRO A 392 3.57 -16.54 -30.29
C PRO A 392 5.06 -16.88 -30.31
N SER A 393 5.91 -16.01 -29.78
CA SER A 393 7.37 -16.17 -29.68
C SER A 393 7.90 -15.54 -28.40
N ARG A 394 9.12 -15.91 -28.02
CA ARG A 394 9.90 -15.19 -27.01
C ARG A 394 11.25 -14.75 -27.60
N PHE A 395 11.76 -13.59 -27.19
CA PHE A 395 12.98 -13.05 -27.78
C PHE A 395 14.28 -13.35 -27.00
N ILE A 396 15.37 -13.38 -27.76
CA ILE A 396 16.76 -13.30 -27.29
C ILE A 396 17.38 -12.07 -27.94
N ASP A 397 17.91 -11.14 -27.14
CA ASP A 397 18.64 -9.97 -27.64
C ASP A 397 20.14 -10.24 -27.61
N ILE A 398 20.77 -10.22 -28.79
CA ILE A 398 22.23 -10.32 -28.97
C ILE A 398 22.76 -8.90 -29.14
N SER A 399 23.64 -8.44 -28.25
CA SER A 399 24.05 -7.03 -28.15
C SER A 399 25.55 -6.87 -27.92
N ALA A 400 26.08 -5.67 -28.19
CA ALA A 400 27.48 -5.34 -28.02
C ALA A 400 27.84 -4.99 -26.57
N GLY A 401 28.91 -5.59 -26.07
CA GLY A 401 29.53 -5.34 -24.77
C GLY A 401 30.58 -4.22 -24.77
N GLY A 402 30.79 -3.57 -25.91
CA GLY A 402 31.89 -2.63 -26.10
C GLY A 402 32.03 -2.20 -27.56
N PRO A 403 33.22 -1.73 -27.99
CA PRO A 403 33.42 -1.14 -29.31
C PRO A 403 33.55 -2.16 -30.45
N ASN A 404 33.90 -3.42 -30.16
CA ASN A 404 34.27 -4.37 -31.22
C ASN A 404 33.03 -5.00 -31.86
N SER A 405 32.98 -4.93 -33.19
CA SER A 405 31.93 -5.58 -33.99
C SER A 405 32.20 -7.07 -34.14
N PHE A 406 31.14 -7.88 -34.18
CA PHE A 406 31.25 -9.34 -34.31
C PHE A 406 30.12 -9.92 -35.17
N SER A 407 30.43 -11.03 -35.85
CA SER A 407 29.44 -11.88 -36.50
C SER A 407 29.08 -13.05 -35.60
N TRP A 408 27.82 -13.47 -35.64
CA TRP A 408 27.29 -14.58 -34.86
C TRP A 408 26.46 -15.53 -35.74
N THR A 409 26.39 -16.78 -35.31
CA THR A 409 25.49 -17.82 -35.83
C THR A 409 24.65 -18.39 -34.69
N LEU A 410 23.43 -18.84 -35.01
CA LEU A 410 22.51 -19.47 -34.08
C LEU A 410 22.11 -20.84 -34.62
N THR A 411 22.45 -21.89 -33.85
CA THR A 411 22.12 -23.28 -34.17
C THR A 411 21.12 -23.80 -33.14
N ALA A 412 19.96 -24.27 -33.59
CA ALA A 412 18.98 -24.93 -32.73
C ALA A 412 19.28 -26.43 -32.61
N SER A 413 19.14 -26.99 -31.40
CA SER A 413 19.37 -28.42 -31.14
C SER A 413 18.24 -29.33 -31.66
N ALA A 414 17.10 -28.75 -32.03
CA ALA A 414 15.91 -29.48 -32.47
C ALA A 414 15.15 -28.71 -33.57
N ASN A 415 14.49 -29.44 -34.46
CA ASN A 415 13.78 -28.90 -35.63
C ASN A 415 12.42 -28.25 -35.31
N TRP A 416 11.93 -28.41 -34.07
CA TRP A 416 10.74 -27.72 -33.56
C TRP A 416 11.04 -26.32 -32.99
N ILE A 417 12.30 -25.98 -32.75
CA ILE A 417 12.72 -24.63 -32.35
C ILE A 417 12.92 -23.80 -33.63
N VAL A 418 12.12 -22.75 -33.81
CA VAL A 418 12.18 -21.86 -34.97
C VAL A 418 12.73 -20.50 -34.54
N ALA A 419 13.89 -20.12 -35.07
CA ALA A 419 14.48 -18.80 -34.85
C ALA A 419 14.27 -17.90 -36.07
N SER A 420 13.84 -16.65 -35.85
CA SER A 420 13.60 -15.68 -36.93
C SER A 420 14.88 -15.27 -37.68
N LYS A 421 16.05 -15.44 -37.05
CA LYS A 421 17.38 -15.23 -37.63
C LYS A 421 18.31 -16.35 -37.17
N LYS A 422 19.11 -16.89 -38.10
CA LYS A 422 20.11 -17.96 -37.83
C LYS A 422 21.56 -17.45 -37.86
N SER A 423 21.76 -16.20 -38.25
CA SER A 423 23.05 -15.52 -38.25
C SER A 423 22.85 -14.01 -38.34
N GLY A 424 23.89 -13.26 -38.01
CA GLY A 424 23.90 -11.80 -38.15
C GLY A 424 25.26 -11.21 -37.78
N SER A 425 25.28 -9.88 -37.72
CA SER A 425 26.44 -9.11 -37.26
C SER A 425 25.97 -7.99 -36.35
N VAL A 426 26.62 -7.84 -35.20
CA VAL A 426 26.48 -6.69 -34.33
C VAL A 426 27.60 -5.71 -34.64
N THR A 427 27.26 -4.44 -34.85
CA THR A 427 28.19 -3.38 -35.27
C THR A 427 27.98 -2.11 -34.47
N ARG A 428 28.86 -1.11 -34.59
CA ARG A 428 28.67 0.17 -33.88
C ARG A 428 27.41 0.94 -34.29
N SER A 429 26.93 0.81 -35.53
CA SER A 429 25.69 1.44 -36.01
C SER A 429 24.45 0.58 -35.80
N GLN A 430 24.62 -0.71 -35.47
CA GLN A 430 23.56 -1.64 -35.09
C GLN A 430 24.07 -2.47 -33.90
N PRO A 431 24.10 -1.87 -32.68
CA PRO A 431 24.73 -2.48 -31.50
C PRO A 431 23.93 -3.65 -30.92
N GLU A 432 22.74 -3.92 -31.46
CA GLU A 432 21.84 -4.98 -30.99
C GLU A 432 21.15 -5.70 -32.15
N THR A 433 20.75 -6.95 -31.92
CA THR A 433 19.85 -7.70 -32.78
C THR A 433 18.94 -8.58 -31.94
N ARG A 434 17.64 -8.30 -32.00
CA ARG A 434 16.59 -9.19 -31.49
C ARG A 434 16.43 -10.40 -32.42
N VAL A 435 16.35 -11.59 -31.81
CA VAL A 435 15.96 -12.84 -32.46
C VAL A 435 14.72 -13.39 -31.74
N GLU A 436 13.64 -13.59 -32.47
CA GLU A 436 12.41 -14.20 -31.94
C GLU A 436 12.52 -15.72 -32.08
N ILE A 437 12.20 -16.45 -31.02
CA ILE A 437 12.16 -17.91 -30.93
C ILE A 437 10.71 -18.34 -30.78
N SER A 438 10.24 -19.22 -31.66
CA SER A 438 8.89 -19.81 -31.61
C SER A 438 8.94 -21.34 -31.77
N ILE A 439 7.82 -22.00 -31.47
CA ILE A 439 7.70 -23.45 -31.47
C ILE A 439 6.85 -23.92 -32.66
N ASP A 440 7.40 -24.83 -33.46
CA ASP A 440 6.63 -25.63 -34.41
C ASP A 440 6.01 -26.83 -33.68
N TRP A 441 4.81 -26.63 -33.15
CA TRP A 441 4.06 -27.64 -32.41
C TRP A 441 3.79 -28.94 -33.19
N SER A 442 3.87 -28.93 -34.53
CA SER A 442 3.72 -30.15 -35.34
C SER A 442 4.92 -31.09 -35.20
N LYS A 443 6.10 -30.57 -34.86
CA LYS A 443 7.37 -31.30 -34.72
C LYS A 443 7.73 -31.67 -33.28
N VAL A 444 6.98 -31.18 -32.29
CA VAL A 444 7.11 -31.56 -30.89
C VAL A 444 6.51 -32.97 -30.69
N SER A 445 7.37 -33.93 -30.39
CA SER A 445 6.99 -35.30 -30.00
C SER A 445 6.77 -35.41 -28.49
N GLY A 446 5.67 -36.05 -28.09
CA GLY A 446 5.25 -36.13 -26.68
C GLY A 446 4.57 -34.86 -26.15
N SER A 447 4.30 -34.85 -24.85
CA SER A 447 3.68 -33.73 -24.13
C SER A 447 4.68 -32.64 -23.73
N THR A 448 5.95 -32.98 -23.54
CA THR A 448 7.01 -32.02 -23.18
C THR A 448 8.27 -32.27 -23.99
N ALA A 449 8.91 -31.21 -24.47
CA ALA A 449 10.21 -31.28 -25.13
C ALA A 449 11.18 -30.25 -24.54
N ALA A 450 12.44 -30.63 -24.43
CA ALA A 450 13.54 -29.75 -24.03
C ALA A 450 14.57 -29.68 -25.15
N GLY A 451 15.14 -28.51 -25.34
CA GLY A 451 16.16 -28.23 -26.35
C GLY A 451 16.90 -26.95 -26.01
N ASN A 452 17.71 -26.48 -26.95
CA ASN A 452 18.47 -25.25 -26.79
C ASN A 452 18.80 -24.60 -28.14
N VAL A 453 19.17 -23.33 -28.07
CA VAL A 453 19.86 -22.64 -29.16
C VAL A 453 21.27 -22.29 -28.69
N VAL A 454 22.25 -22.47 -29.55
CA VAL A 454 23.64 -22.08 -29.32
C VAL A 454 23.94 -20.88 -30.19
N ILE A 455 24.26 -19.74 -29.56
CA ILE A 455 24.73 -18.53 -30.24
C ILE A 455 26.26 -18.50 -30.15
N ALA A 456 26.92 -18.54 -31.30
CA ALA A 456 28.38 -18.63 -31.40
C ALA A 456 28.96 -17.50 -32.26
N THR A 457 30.09 -16.93 -31.82
CA THR A 457 30.98 -16.05 -32.58
C THR A 457 32.28 -16.82 -32.90
N LYS A 458 33.31 -16.11 -33.38
CA LYS A 458 34.66 -16.72 -33.55
C LYS A 458 35.35 -17.07 -32.22
N THR A 459 34.95 -16.46 -31.11
CA THR A 459 35.68 -16.52 -29.82
C THR A 459 34.79 -16.77 -28.60
N GLN A 460 33.48 -16.64 -28.73
CA GLN A 460 32.51 -16.86 -27.65
C GLN A 460 31.41 -17.81 -28.13
N SER A 461 30.88 -18.63 -27.23
CA SER A 461 29.70 -19.48 -27.47
C SER A 461 28.84 -19.48 -26.22
N LEU A 462 27.53 -19.31 -26.37
CA LEU A 462 26.57 -19.38 -25.27
C LEU A 462 25.36 -20.24 -25.68
N GLN A 463 24.93 -21.10 -24.77
CA GLN A 463 23.71 -21.88 -24.89
C GLN A 463 22.55 -21.15 -24.21
N VAL A 464 21.36 -21.18 -24.82
CA VAL A 464 20.10 -20.73 -24.21
C VAL A 464 19.12 -21.89 -24.29
N PHE A 465 18.62 -22.33 -23.13
CA PHE A 465 17.69 -23.46 -23.06
C PHE A 465 16.27 -23.03 -23.46
N VAL A 466 15.58 -23.95 -24.14
CA VAL A 466 14.22 -23.78 -24.65
C VAL A 466 13.41 -25.00 -24.23
N ASN A 467 12.37 -24.79 -23.43
CA ASN A 467 11.44 -25.83 -23.00
C ASN A 467 10.08 -25.59 -23.66
N ALA A 468 9.41 -26.65 -24.09
CA ALA A 468 8.06 -26.60 -24.65
C ALA A 468 7.17 -27.63 -23.94
N ASN A 469 5.98 -27.19 -23.51
CA ASN A 469 4.93 -28.01 -22.92
C ASN A 469 3.71 -27.97 -23.84
N LYS A 470 3.49 -29.04 -24.60
CA LYS A 470 2.42 -29.18 -25.60
C LYS A 470 1.13 -29.59 -24.90
N THR A 471 0.55 -28.65 -24.16
CA THR A 471 -0.77 -28.79 -23.54
C THR A 471 -1.88 -28.71 -24.59
N ALA A 472 -3.05 -29.27 -24.28
CA ALA A 472 -4.22 -29.22 -25.15
C ALA A 472 -5.50 -29.27 -24.31
N VAL A 473 -6.44 -28.36 -24.57
CA VAL A 473 -7.78 -28.40 -23.97
C VAL A 473 -8.64 -29.51 -24.59
N PRO A 474 -9.70 -29.99 -23.93
CA PRO A 474 -10.68 -30.90 -24.53
C PRO A 474 -11.34 -30.32 -25.79
N ASP A 475 -11.66 -31.19 -26.74
CA ASP A 475 -12.36 -30.82 -27.98
C ASP A 475 -13.67 -30.09 -27.67
N GLY A 476 -13.90 -28.95 -28.32
CA GLY A 476 -15.09 -28.11 -28.11
C GLY A 476 -15.07 -27.25 -26.84
N PHE A 477 -13.95 -27.16 -26.11
CA PHE A 477 -13.84 -26.23 -24.99
C PHE A 477 -13.92 -24.76 -25.45
N HIS A 478 -14.76 -23.98 -24.78
CA HIS A 478 -14.89 -22.54 -24.97
C HIS A 478 -14.76 -21.83 -23.60
N GLY A 479 -13.76 -20.98 -23.48
CA GLY A 479 -13.43 -20.28 -22.24
C GLY A 479 -11.97 -19.84 -22.21
N PHE A 480 -11.50 -19.44 -21.04
CA PHE A 480 -10.11 -19.03 -20.82
C PHE A 480 -9.21 -20.25 -20.63
N VAL A 481 -7.96 -20.19 -21.09
CA VAL A 481 -7.02 -21.32 -21.00
C VAL A 481 -5.75 -20.86 -20.29
N GLU A 482 -5.17 -21.73 -19.46
CA GLU A 482 -3.88 -21.48 -18.82
C GLU A 482 -2.76 -21.38 -19.85
N GLY A 483 -2.05 -20.26 -19.82
CA GLY A 483 -0.81 -19.99 -20.55
C GLY A 483 0.16 -19.21 -19.67
N ASP A 484 1.47 -19.40 -19.85
CA ASP A 484 2.53 -18.83 -18.97
C ASP A 484 2.38 -19.19 -17.46
N GLY A 485 1.58 -20.21 -17.12
CA GLY A 485 1.36 -20.68 -15.74
C GLY A 485 0.24 -19.95 -14.98
N GLY A 486 -0.67 -19.28 -15.68
CA GLY A 486 -1.85 -18.64 -15.08
C GLY A 486 -3.00 -18.43 -16.06
N VAL A 487 -4.12 -17.95 -15.55
CA VAL A 487 -5.29 -17.53 -16.33
C VAL A 487 -5.64 -16.10 -15.93
N SER A 488 -5.80 -15.19 -16.90
CA SER A 488 -6.25 -13.81 -16.67
C SER A 488 -7.57 -13.58 -17.39
N ILE A 489 -8.55 -12.98 -16.70
CA ILE A 489 -9.95 -12.88 -17.14
C ILE A 489 -10.44 -11.44 -16.93
N GLU A 490 -10.61 -10.69 -18.03
CA GLU A 490 -11.32 -9.40 -17.97
C GLU A 490 -12.77 -9.64 -17.54
N ALA A 491 -13.26 -8.86 -16.57
CA ALA A 491 -14.51 -9.15 -15.89
C ALA A 491 -15.74 -8.98 -16.80
N SER A 492 -15.64 -8.21 -17.89
CA SER A 492 -16.68 -8.05 -18.90
C SER A 492 -16.95 -9.32 -19.72
N HIS A 493 -16.02 -10.28 -19.75
CA HIS A 493 -16.10 -11.50 -20.58
C HIS A 493 -16.78 -12.69 -19.87
N ALA A 494 -17.89 -12.45 -19.18
CA ALA A 494 -18.66 -13.52 -18.54
C ALA A 494 -19.31 -14.45 -19.57
N THR A 495 -19.16 -15.77 -19.41
CA THR A 495 -19.80 -16.79 -20.27
C THR A 495 -21.30 -16.91 -20.01
N SER A 496 -21.76 -16.55 -18.81
CA SER A 496 -23.19 -16.36 -18.50
C SER A 496 -23.37 -15.39 -17.33
N ASN A 497 -24.56 -14.79 -17.24
CA ASN A 497 -24.90 -13.77 -16.25
C ASN A 497 -26.36 -13.96 -15.81
N THR A 498 -26.64 -13.94 -14.50
CA THR A 498 -27.97 -14.19 -13.93
C THR A 498 -28.44 -12.98 -13.12
N SER A 499 -29.66 -12.53 -13.38
CA SER A 499 -30.30 -11.46 -12.62
C SER A 499 -31.11 -12.01 -11.43
N VAL A 500 -31.21 -11.20 -10.36
CA VAL A 500 -32.06 -11.47 -9.18
C VAL A 500 -32.69 -10.14 -8.78
N SER A 501 -34.01 -10.13 -8.51
CA SER A 501 -34.79 -8.93 -8.15
C SER A 501 -34.58 -7.72 -9.07
N GLY A 502 -34.37 -7.96 -10.38
CA GLY A 502 -34.10 -6.89 -11.36
C GLY A 502 -32.66 -6.36 -11.36
N VAL A 503 -31.78 -6.87 -10.51
CA VAL A 503 -30.36 -6.49 -10.43
C VAL A 503 -29.51 -7.47 -11.25
N ALA A 504 -28.51 -6.98 -11.98
CA ALA A 504 -27.55 -7.81 -12.73
C ALA A 504 -26.17 -7.15 -12.80
N TRP A 505 -25.10 -7.96 -12.94
CA TRP A 505 -23.78 -7.46 -13.32
C TRP A 505 -23.87 -6.83 -14.72
N SER A 506 -23.44 -5.58 -14.86
CA SER A 506 -23.52 -4.81 -16.09
C SER A 506 -22.16 -4.28 -16.47
N VAL A 507 -21.80 -4.39 -17.75
CA VAL A 507 -20.54 -3.83 -18.28
C VAL A 507 -20.57 -2.30 -18.20
N LEU A 508 -19.45 -1.74 -17.74
CA LEU A 508 -19.09 -0.33 -17.76
C LEU A 508 -17.99 -0.14 -18.82
N PRO A 509 -18.33 0.29 -20.04
CA PRO A 509 -17.37 0.49 -21.11
C PRO A 509 -16.32 1.54 -20.75
N ALA A 510 -15.07 1.33 -21.18
CA ALA A 510 -13.96 2.28 -20.99
C ALA A 510 -13.64 2.65 -19.52
N TYR A 511 -14.07 1.83 -18.55
CA TYR A 511 -13.79 1.98 -17.13
C TYR A 511 -12.49 1.25 -16.74
N GLY A 512 -11.64 1.87 -15.92
CA GLY A 512 -10.53 1.19 -15.27
C GLY A 512 -9.25 1.12 -16.11
N LYS A 513 -8.34 0.21 -15.75
CA LYS A 513 -6.95 0.19 -16.26
C LYS A 513 -6.77 -0.53 -17.60
N THR A 514 -7.52 -1.62 -17.83
CA THR A 514 -7.37 -2.51 -18.98
C THR A 514 -8.30 -2.12 -20.12
N GLY A 515 -9.62 -2.09 -19.88
CA GLY A 515 -10.62 -1.75 -20.88
C GLY A 515 -11.97 -1.40 -20.27
N ASP A 516 -12.61 -2.37 -19.64
CA ASP A 516 -13.97 -2.24 -19.09
C ASP A 516 -14.02 -2.74 -17.65
N GLY A 517 -15.03 -2.30 -16.91
CA GLY A 517 -15.43 -2.88 -15.63
C GLY A 517 -16.78 -3.58 -15.70
N ILE A 518 -17.16 -4.29 -14.64
CA ILE A 518 -18.54 -4.69 -14.38
C ILE A 518 -18.99 -4.18 -13.01
N LYS A 519 -20.26 -3.75 -12.95
CA LYS A 519 -20.91 -3.26 -11.72
C LYS A 519 -22.34 -3.80 -11.63
N PRO A 520 -22.85 -4.18 -10.45
CA PRO A 520 -24.26 -4.49 -10.27
C PRO A 520 -25.13 -3.24 -10.49
N LEU A 521 -26.10 -3.32 -11.39
CA LEU A 521 -27.06 -2.23 -11.65
C LEU A 521 -28.50 -2.71 -11.44
N PRO A 522 -29.43 -1.84 -11.00
CA PRO A 522 -29.27 -0.40 -10.70
C PRO A 522 -28.37 -0.10 -9.47
N ASN A 523 -27.89 1.13 -9.30
CA ASN A 523 -26.93 1.50 -8.24
C ASN A 523 -27.54 1.38 -6.81
N THR A 524 -28.87 1.37 -6.72
CA THR A 524 -29.62 1.04 -5.50
C THR A 524 -29.67 -0.45 -5.16
N GLY A 525 -29.24 -1.35 -6.05
CA GLY A 525 -29.29 -2.80 -5.84
C GLY A 525 -30.70 -3.32 -5.58
N ASN A 526 -30.85 -4.20 -4.59
CA ASN A 526 -32.15 -4.75 -4.20
C ASN A 526 -32.92 -3.78 -3.28
N ASN A 527 -33.31 -2.60 -3.80
CA ASN A 527 -33.95 -1.54 -3.01
C ASN A 527 -33.15 -1.13 -1.75
N ASN A 528 -31.83 -1.00 -1.91
CA ASN A 528 -30.81 -0.78 -0.86
C ASN A 528 -30.52 -1.98 0.07
N ALA A 529 -31.21 -3.12 -0.06
CA ALA A 529 -30.84 -4.36 0.62
C ALA A 529 -29.62 -5.04 -0.03
N ASN A 530 -28.89 -5.83 0.75
CA ASN A 530 -27.84 -6.72 0.24
C ASN A 530 -28.37 -8.14 0.01
N TYR A 531 -27.53 -8.97 -0.61
CA TYR A 531 -27.82 -10.39 -0.82
C TYR A 531 -27.09 -11.25 0.20
N THR A 532 -27.67 -12.42 0.50
CA THR A 532 -26.93 -13.46 1.22
C THR A 532 -25.88 -14.06 0.29
N VAL A 533 -24.75 -14.50 0.85
CA VAL A 533 -23.64 -15.11 0.11
C VAL A 533 -24.17 -16.26 -0.77
N GLY A 534 -23.94 -16.20 -2.08
CA GLY A 534 -24.41 -17.21 -3.04
C GLY A 534 -25.89 -17.11 -3.45
N SER A 535 -26.63 -16.07 -3.04
CA SER A 535 -28.04 -15.87 -3.41
C SER A 535 -28.31 -14.65 -4.31
N GLY A 536 -27.30 -13.84 -4.58
CA GLY A 536 -27.43 -12.63 -5.42
C GLY A 536 -27.24 -12.90 -6.91
N PRO A 537 -27.29 -11.83 -7.74
CA PRO A 537 -26.89 -11.88 -9.15
C PRO A 537 -25.49 -12.46 -9.33
N SER A 538 -25.28 -13.23 -10.40
CA SER A 538 -24.02 -13.96 -10.62
C SER A 538 -23.49 -13.81 -12.04
N ALA A 539 -22.16 -13.71 -12.19
CA ALA A 539 -21.47 -13.78 -13.47
C ALA A 539 -20.53 -15.00 -13.45
N LYS A 540 -20.56 -15.81 -14.50
CA LYS A 540 -19.78 -17.06 -14.59
C LYS A 540 -18.74 -16.97 -15.69
N TYR A 541 -17.59 -17.59 -15.45
CA TYR A 541 -16.45 -17.64 -16.36
C TYR A 541 -15.94 -19.08 -16.43
N SER A 542 -15.98 -19.67 -17.62
CA SER A 542 -15.43 -21.01 -17.87
C SER A 542 -13.94 -20.89 -18.15
N PHE A 543 -13.11 -21.67 -17.47
CA PHE A 543 -11.66 -21.68 -17.69
C PHE A 543 -11.08 -23.10 -17.61
N HIS A 544 -9.90 -23.31 -18.19
CA HIS A 544 -9.20 -24.60 -18.18
C HIS A 544 -7.75 -24.44 -17.71
N THR A 545 -7.31 -25.29 -16.79
CA THR A 545 -5.95 -25.31 -16.25
C THR A 545 -5.29 -26.66 -16.45
N PHE A 546 -4.01 -26.62 -16.79
CA PHE A 546 -3.12 -27.77 -16.90
C PHE A 546 -2.38 -28.04 -15.59
N ASN A 547 -2.29 -27.05 -14.70
CA ASN A 547 -1.72 -27.16 -13.36
C ASN A 547 -2.77 -26.96 -12.26
N PRO A 548 -2.57 -27.55 -11.06
CA PRO A 548 -3.45 -27.32 -9.91
C PRO A 548 -3.41 -25.87 -9.44
N ILE A 549 -4.57 -25.28 -9.16
CA ILE A 549 -4.68 -23.89 -8.69
C ILE A 549 -4.92 -23.82 -7.18
N LYS A 550 -4.50 -22.70 -6.58
CA LYS A 550 -4.61 -22.45 -5.12
C LYS A 550 -5.13 -21.06 -4.76
N SER A 551 -4.94 -20.06 -5.62
CA SER A 551 -5.29 -18.67 -5.31
C SER A 551 -5.87 -17.94 -6.51
N LEU A 552 -6.90 -17.14 -6.24
CA LEU A 552 -7.57 -16.26 -7.17
C LEU A 552 -7.39 -14.81 -6.69
N THR A 553 -6.84 -13.95 -7.54
CA THR A 553 -6.64 -12.52 -7.30
C THR A 553 -7.65 -11.73 -8.12
N SER A 554 -8.54 -11.00 -7.46
CA SER A 554 -9.48 -10.08 -8.10
C SER A 554 -8.90 -8.66 -8.13
N TYR A 555 -9.04 -7.98 -9.27
CA TYR A 555 -8.67 -6.59 -9.51
C TYR A 555 -9.93 -5.74 -9.56
N ILE A 556 -10.06 -4.84 -8.59
CA ILE A 556 -11.31 -4.19 -8.20
C ILE A 556 -11.12 -2.68 -8.35
N GLY A 557 -12.05 -2.01 -9.03
CA GLY A 557 -12.05 -0.56 -9.18
C GLY A 557 -12.21 0.14 -7.84
N ILE A 558 -11.57 1.32 -7.69
CA ILE A 558 -11.54 2.00 -6.40
C ILE A 558 -12.91 2.55 -6.01
N SER A 559 -13.34 2.20 -4.79
CA SER A 559 -14.52 2.73 -4.12
C SER A 559 -14.41 2.50 -2.61
N LEU A 560 -14.93 3.44 -1.82
CA LEU A 560 -14.97 3.36 -0.36
C LEU A 560 -16.27 2.70 0.14
N ASN A 561 -16.36 2.43 1.44
CA ASN A 561 -17.56 1.91 2.12
C ASN A 561 -18.69 2.97 2.21
N GLY A 562 -19.03 3.59 1.08
CA GLY A 562 -19.87 4.78 1.00
C GLY A 562 -21.37 4.56 1.27
N PHE A 563 -21.77 3.37 1.74
CA PHE A 563 -23.10 3.12 2.30
C PHE A 563 -23.08 2.96 3.83
N GLY A 564 -22.00 3.42 4.47
CA GLY A 564 -21.79 3.38 5.91
C GLY A 564 -21.03 2.15 6.38
N ASN A 565 -20.45 2.24 7.58
CA ASN A 565 -19.58 1.22 8.16
C ASN A 565 -20.28 -0.12 8.46
N ASP A 566 -21.61 -0.12 8.57
CA ASP A 566 -22.44 -1.34 8.72
C ASP A 566 -22.66 -2.09 7.39
N ARG A 567 -22.37 -1.44 6.26
CA ARG A 567 -22.55 -1.97 4.89
C ARG A 567 -21.26 -1.85 4.07
N PRO A 568 -20.14 -2.43 4.54
CA PRO A 568 -18.88 -2.38 3.81
C PRO A 568 -18.95 -3.21 2.53
N LEU A 569 -18.20 -2.81 1.50
CA LEU A 569 -18.25 -3.41 0.17
C LEU A 569 -17.80 -4.87 0.19
N LYS A 570 -18.67 -5.74 -0.34
CA LYS A 570 -18.45 -7.19 -0.42
C LYS A 570 -18.97 -7.76 -1.73
N PHE A 571 -18.27 -8.77 -2.21
CA PHE A 571 -18.73 -9.74 -3.20
C PHE A 571 -18.34 -11.14 -2.72
N ALA A 572 -18.72 -12.19 -3.44
CA ALA A 572 -18.18 -13.52 -3.21
C ALA A 572 -17.66 -14.15 -4.50
N VAL A 573 -16.65 -15.02 -4.35
CA VAL A 573 -16.08 -15.82 -5.43
C VAL A 573 -16.25 -17.30 -5.10
N GLN A 574 -16.58 -18.08 -6.12
CA GLN A 574 -16.78 -19.52 -6.02
C GLN A 574 -16.08 -20.16 -7.21
N ILE A 575 -15.34 -21.25 -6.97
CA ILE A 575 -14.82 -22.09 -8.05
C ILE A 575 -15.53 -23.43 -7.96
N ASP A 576 -16.15 -23.86 -9.04
CA ASP A 576 -16.95 -25.08 -9.14
C ASP A 576 -18.00 -25.17 -8.00
N ASP A 577 -18.22 -26.35 -7.43
CA ASP A 577 -19.17 -26.58 -6.34
C ASP A 577 -18.60 -26.26 -4.93
N THR A 578 -17.50 -25.49 -4.83
CA THR A 578 -16.98 -25.07 -3.52
C THR A 578 -17.93 -24.08 -2.83
N ALA A 579 -17.80 -23.90 -1.51
CA ALA A 579 -18.54 -22.86 -0.81
C ALA A 579 -18.07 -21.46 -1.26
N PRO A 580 -18.97 -20.53 -1.64
CA PRO A 580 -18.57 -19.18 -2.05
C PRO A 580 -17.84 -18.43 -0.93
N GLN A 581 -16.63 -17.94 -1.22
CA GLN A 581 -15.83 -17.16 -0.29
C GLN A 581 -16.18 -15.68 -0.40
N THR A 582 -16.54 -15.05 0.71
CA THR A 582 -16.81 -13.60 0.76
C THR A 582 -15.50 -12.81 0.76
N VAL A 583 -15.42 -11.81 -0.12
CA VAL A 583 -14.31 -10.87 -0.22
C VAL A 583 -14.79 -9.50 0.28
N GLN A 584 -14.30 -9.09 1.44
CA GLN A 584 -14.38 -7.69 1.91
C GLN A 584 -13.01 -7.07 1.71
N TYR A 585 -12.89 -6.16 0.74
CA TYR A 585 -11.60 -5.63 0.28
C TYR A 585 -11.26 -4.25 0.86
N VAL A 586 -12.24 -3.49 1.35
CA VAL A 586 -12.00 -2.22 2.06
C VAL A 586 -12.18 -2.41 3.57
N PRO A 587 -11.13 -2.22 4.38
CA PRO A 587 -11.23 -2.17 5.84
C PRO A 587 -12.27 -1.14 6.31
N VAL A 588 -13.02 -1.48 7.36
CA VAL A 588 -13.90 -0.52 8.04
C VAL A 588 -13.02 0.35 8.97
N VAL A 589 -13.02 1.66 8.74
CA VAL A 589 -12.27 2.65 9.52
C VAL A 589 -13.18 3.84 9.85
N THR A 590 -12.82 4.61 10.87
CA THR A 590 -13.48 5.88 11.18
C THR A 590 -13.17 6.91 10.09
N ALA A 591 -14.12 7.82 9.80
CA ALA A 591 -14.02 8.68 8.61
C ALA A 591 -12.89 9.74 8.64
N ASP A 592 -12.26 9.96 9.80
CA ASP A 592 -11.03 10.74 9.97
C ASP A 592 -9.77 10.03 9.42
N LYS A 593 -9.87 8.73 9.11
CA LYS A 593 -8.76 7.90 8.64
C LYS A 593 -8.95 7.46 7.19
N THR A 594 -7.86 7.02 6.60
CA THR A 594 -7.81 6.28 5.34
C THR A 594 -7.66 4.79 5.63
N PRO A 595 -8.27 3.88 4.82
CA PRO A 595 -8.07 2.45 4.99
C PRO A 595 -6.60 2.05 4.82
N THR A 596 -6.13 1.05 5.56
CA THR A 596 -4.77 0.50 5.37
C THR A 596 -4.61 0.01 3.93
N GLY A 597 -3.59 0.54 3.23
CA GLY A 597 -3.36 0.26 1.81
C GLY A 597 -3.92 1.32 0.85
N TRP A 598 -4.70 2.30 1.32
CA TRP A 598 -5.26 3.36 0.46
C TRP A 598 -4.18 4.35 -0.02
N ASP A 599 -3.40 4.86 0.94
CA ASP A 599 -2.38 5.91 0.73
C ASP A 599 -0.98 5.34 0.45
N GLY A 600 -0.06 6.24 0.10
CA GLY A 600 1.32 5.93 -0.30
C GLY A 600 1.49 5.85 -1.82
N ASN A 601 2.72 6.00 -2.30
CA ASN A 601 3.03 6.02 -3.74
C ASN A 601 2.64 4.72 -4.46
N ASP A 602 2.56 3.61 -3.73
CA ASP A 602 2.10 2.30 -4.23
C ASP A 602 0.85 1.80 -3.50
N GLY A 603 0.15 2.70 -2.80
CA GLY A 603 -1.20 2.47 -2.27
C GLY A 603 -2.24 2.37 -3.39
N TRP A 604 -3.45 1.96 -3.04
CA TRP A 604 -4.54 1.77 -4.00
C TRP A 604 -4.82 3.04 -4.78
N ALA A 605 -4.97 4.20 -4.12
CA ALA A 605 -5.28 5.47 -4.78
C ALA A 605 -4.24 5.85 -5.87
N ALA A 606 -2.95 5.65 -5.58
CA ALA A 606 -1.87 5.90 -6.54
C ALA A 606 -1.85 4.89 -7.70
N ASN A 607 -2.16 3.62 -7.42
CA ASN A 607 -2.19 2.54 -8.41
C ASN A 607 -3.53 2.41 -9.16
N ASN A 608 -4.53 3.22 -8.82
CA ASN A 608 -5.91 3.18 -9.34
C ASN A 608 -6.52 1.77 -9.42
N ILE A 609 -6.22 0.89 -8.45
CA ILE A 609 -6.80 -0.46 -8.35
C ILE A 609 -6.69 -0.99 -6.91
N ILE A 610 -7.67 -1.76 -6.47
CA ILE A 610 -7.59 -2.58 -5.25
C ILE A 610 -7.40 -4.04 -5.67
N THR A 611 -6.49 -4.76 -5.02
CA THR A 611 -6.28 -6.20 -5.23
C THR A 611 -6.74 -7.00 -4.02
N ALA A 612 -7.48 -8.08 -4.26
CA ALA A 612 -7.93 -8.99 -3.21
C ALA A 612 -7.66 -10.44 -3.62
N THR A 613 -6.87 -11.16 -2.82
CA THR A 613 -6.51 -12.56 -3.09
C THR A 613 -7.27 -13.50 -2.16
N THR A 614 -8.01 -14.44 -2.75
CA THR A 614 -8.66 -15.55 -2.05
C THR A 614 -7.83 -16.83 -2.18
N THR A 615 -7.86 -17.67 -1.14
CA THR A 615 -7.16 -18.95 -1.13
C THR A 615 -8.19 -20.07 -1.15
N HIS A 616 -8.13 -20.90 -2.17
CA HIS A 616 -8.92 -22.10 -2.29
C HIS A 616 -8.09 -23.31 -1.79
N GLY A 617 -8.76 -24.45 -1.56
CA GLY A 617 -8.04 -25.72 -1.50
C GLY A 617 -7.31 -25.98 -2.82
N THR A 618 -6.43 -26.97 -2.87
CA THR A 618 -5.82 -27.39 -4.14
C THR A 618 -6.91 -27.92 -5.07
N ILE A 619 -7.32 -27.08 -6.02
CA ILE A 619 -8.21 -27.45 -7.11
C ILE A 619 -7.32 -28.11 -8.17
N GLY A 620 -7.77 -29.23 -8.74
CA GLY A 620 -6.99 -30.00 -9.71
C GLY A 620 -6.74 -29.24 -11.02
N ALA A 621 -6.01 -29.87 -11.94
CA ALA A 621 -6.03 -29.49 -13.34
C ALA A 621 -7.34 -29.97 -13.99
N GLY A 622 -7.91 -29.20 -14.91
CA GLY A 622 -9.17 -29.52 -15.56
C GLY A 622 -9.92 -28.29 -16.06
N THR A 623 -11.19 -28.49 -16.43
CA THR A 623 -12.12 -27.41 -16.74
C THR A 623 -12.88 -27.02 -15.49
N HIS A 624 -12.94 -25.72 -15.22
CA HIS A 624 -13.49 -25.11 -14.01
C HIS A 624 -14.44 -23.96 -14.35
N THR A 625 -15.32 -23.63 -13.40
CA THR A 625 -16.20 -22.46 -13.48
C THR A 625 -15.93 -21.52 -12.30
N LEU A 626 -15.44 -20.32 -12.59
CA LEU A 626 -15.44 -19.21 -11.63
C LEU A 626 -16.83 -18.57 -11.65
N THR A 627 -17.50 -18.51 -10.50
CA THR A 627 -18.75 -17.74 -10.31
C THR A 627 -18.48 -16.56 -9.37
N LEU A 628 -18.73 -15.36 -9.88
CA LEU A 628 -18.74 -14.11 -9.14
C LEU A 628 -20.16 -13.82 -8.65
N TRP A 629 -20.34 -13.65 -7.34
CA TRP A 629 -21.61 -13.39 -6.69
C TRP A 629 -21.65 -11.95 -6.15
N MET A 630 -22.72 -11.22 -6.47
CA MET A 630 -23.00 -9.92 -5.84
C MET A 630 -23.43 -10.12 -4.38
N ILE A 631 -22.91 -9.28 -3.48
CA ILE A 631 -23.43 -9.08 -2.12
C ILE A 631 -23.89 -7.61 -1.98
N GLU A 632 -23.00 -6.66 -2.25
CA GLU A 632 -23.29 -5.21 -2.24
C GLU A 632 -23.28 -4.61 -3.67
N PRO A 633 -24.08 -3.55 -3.95
CA PRO A 633 -24.26 -3.01 -5.31
C PRO A 633 -23.15 -2.08 -5.82
N ALA A 634 -22.30 -1.54 -4.95
CA ALA A 634 -21.26 -0.59 -5.32
C ALA A 634 -19.87 -1.22 -5.50
N VAL A 635 -19.82 -2.52 -5.83
CA VAL A 635 -18.59 -3.22 -6.21
C VAL A 635 -18.36 -3.06 -7.72
N VAL A 636 -17.18 -2.63 -8.12
CA VAL A 636 -16.75 -2.59 -9.53
C VAL A 636 -15.58 -3.53 -9.71
N LEU A 637 -15.71 -4.55 -10.57
CA LEU A 637 -14.63 -5.50 -10.87
C LEU A 637 -14.09 -5.23 -12.28
N GLU A 638 -12.77 -5.15 -12.43
CA GLU A 638 -12.11 -4.93 -13.73
C GLU A 638 -11.60 -6.25 -14.31
N ASN A 639 -10.86 -7.04 -13.51
CA ASN A 639 -10.22 -8.26 -13.95
C ASN A 639 -10.15 -9.30 -12.80
N SER A 640 -9.91 -10.56 -13.11
CA SER A 640 -9.54 -11.60 -12.14
C SER A 640 -8.51 -12.56 -12.72
N ALA A 641 -7.43 -12.79 -11.98
CA ALA A 641 -6.34 -13.68 -12.36
C ALA A 641 -6.22 -14.88 -11.40
N VAL A 642 -6.02 -16.07 -11.96
CA VAL A 642 -5.74 -17.30 -11.23
C VAL A 642 -4.28 -17.67 -11.51
N ASN A 643 -3.44 -17.69 -10.47
CA ASN A 643 -1.99 -17.85 -10.61
C ASN A 643 -1.47 -19.13 -9.95
N PHE A 644 -0.66 -19.90 -10.69
CA PHE A 644 0.19 -20.95 -10.13
C PHE A 644 1.60 -20.42 -9.81
N PHE A 645 1.73 -19.58 -8.77
CA PHE A 645 3.04 -19.01 -8.39
C PHE A 645 3.54 -19.40 -7.00
N ALA A 646 2.64 -19.53 -6.02
CA ALA A 646 3.02 -19.77 -4.63
C ALA A 646 3.57 -21.18 -4.35
N CYS A 647 3.16 -22.20 -5.12
CA CYS A 647 3.55 -23.58 -4.86
C CYS A 647 4.92 -23.94 -5.48
N TYR A 648 5.16 -23.56 -6.74
CA TYR A 648 6.45 -23.80 -7.40
C TYR A 648 7.60 -23.09 -6.68
N LYS A 649 7.43 -21.82 -6.27
CA LYS A 649 8.51 -21.07 -5.59
C LYS A 649 8.85 -21.65 -4.20
N LEU A 650 7.88 -22.22 -3.49
CA LEU A 650 8.09 -22.93 -2.21
C LEU A 650 8.70 -24.33 -2.43
N LEU A 651 8.29 -25.06 -3.47
CA LEU A 651 8.94 -26.34 -3.80
C LEU A 651 10.37 -26.13 -4.31
N THR A 652 10.66 -25.12 -5.13
CA THR A 652 12.04 -24.89 -5.59
C THR A 652 12.94 -24.40 -4.47
N THR A 653 12.48 -23.53 -3.56
CA THR A 653 13.28 -23.16 -2.37
C THR A 653 13.45 -24.33 -1.39
N TRP A 654 12.43 -25.17 -1.19
CA TRP A 654 12.53 -26.36 -0.33
C TRP A 654 13.42 -27.47 -0.92
N PHE A 655 13.33 -27.75 -2.22
CA PHE A 655 14.12 -28.78 -2.90
C PHE A 655 15.50 -28.30 -3.40
N SER A 656 15.77 -26.99 -3.40
CA SER A 656 17.14 -26.45 -3.64
C SER A 656 18.04 -26.56 -2.41
N VAL A 657 17.52 -26.90 -1.23
CA VAL A 657 18.33 -27.34 -0.08
C VAL A 657 18.82 -28.78 -0.30
N ARG A 658 19.69 -28.97 -1.31
CA ARG A 658 20.55 -30.14 -1.39
C ARG A 658 21.70 -29.97 -0.41
N TRP A 659 21.85 -30.92 0.49
CA TRP A 659 22.99 -31.06 1.40
C TRP A 659 24.25 -31.47 0.63
N THR A 660 24.86 -30.53 -0.10
CA THR A 660 26.13 -30.75 -0.80
C THR A 660 27.30 -30.55 0.16
N TRP A 661 28.00 -31.64 0.46
CA TRP A 661 29.29 -31.61 1.14
C TRP A 661 30.36 -31.14 0.16
N SER A 662 30.57 -29.83 0.06
CA SER A 662 31.65 -29.23 -0.72
C SER A 662 32.82 -28.85 0.20
N SER A 663 33.93 -29.59 0.07
CA SER A 663 35.24 -29.11 0.50
C SER A 663 35.72 -28.05 -0.50
N THR A 664 35.57 -26.77 -0.15
CA THR A 664 36.20 -25.69 -0.91
C THR A 664 37.64 -25.50 -0.43
N GLU A 665 38.55 -26.15 -1.14
CA GLU A 665 39.93 -25.66 -1.27
C GLU A 665 39.88 -24.28 -1.92
N GLU A 666 40.49 -23.26 -1.32
CA GLU A 666 40.96 -22.06 -2.04
C GLU A 666 41.93 -21.23 -1.17
N SER A 667 43.14 -21.76 -0.94
CA SER A 667 44.38 -20.97 -0.80
C SER A 667 45.60 -21.92 -0.71
N GLU A 668 46.52 -21.84 -1.67
CA GLU A 668 47.68 -22.75 -1.76
C GLU A 668 48.80 -22.49 -0.73
N TRP A 669 48.57 -21.70 0.33
CA TRP A 669 49.64 -21.23 1.22
C TRP A 669 49.38 -21.30 2.74
N GLU A 670 48.27 -21.90 3.20
CA GLU A 670 48.09 -22.22 4.62
C GLU A 670 47.81 -23.72 4.85
N GLY A 671 48.56 -24.33 5.76
CA GLY A 671 48.52 -25.78 6.02
C GLY A 671 47.22 -26.26 6.67
N LEU A 672 46.96 -27.57 6.57
CA LEU A 672 45.73 -28.21 7.07
C LEU A 672 45.38 -27.78 8.50
N SER A 673 44.29 -27.01 8.63
CA SER A 673 43.58 -26.83 9.90
C SER A 673 42.14 -27.31 9.76
N TRP A 674 41.71 -28.18 10.69
CA TRP A 674 40.32 -28.65 10.76
C TRP A 674 39.45 -27.53 11.32
N LYS A 675 38.94 -26.64 10.46
CA LYS A 675 37.91 -25.67 10.86
C LYS A 675 36.53 -26.32 10.78
N LEU A 676 35.93 -26.53 11.95
CA LEU A 676 34.49 -26.76 12.06
C LEU A 676 33.78 -25.51 11.49
N ASP A 677 32.88 -25.70 10.52
CA ASP A 677 32.05 -24.61 10.01
C ASP A 677 31.07 -24.17 11.10
N THR A 678 31.44 -23.09 11.81
CA THR A 678 30.71 -22.57 12.96
C THR A 678 29.27 -22.18 12.60
N MET A 679 29.02 -21.72 11.37
CA MET A 679 27.67 -21.35 10.90
C MET A 679 26.81 -22.59 10.68
N LYS A 680 27.34 -23.64 10.02
CA LYS A 680 26.63 -24.92 9.86
C LYS A 680 26.38 -25.61 11.21
N ALA A 681 27.35 -25.55 12.14
CA ALA A 681 27.20 -26.10 13.49
C ALA A 681 26.12 -25.35 14.30
N LEU A 682 26.11 -24.02 14.27
CA LEU A 682 25.07 -23.20 14.91
C LEU A 682 23.69 -23.46 14.30
N GLY A 683 23.58 -23.52 12.96
CA GLY A 683 22.33 -23.86 12.28
C GLY A 683 21.78 -25.24 12.69
N ALA A 684 22.65 -26.27 12.75
CA ALA A 684 22.24 -27.60 13.19
C ALA A 684 21.76 -27.62 14.66
N ILE A 685 22.42 -26.87 15.56
CA ILE A 685 22.03 -26.74 16.97
C ILE A 685 20.67 -26.03 17.11
N VAL A 686 20.45 -24.95 16.35
CA VAL A 686 19.17 -24.20 16.35
C VAL A 686 18.03 -25.07 15.81
N CYS A 687 18.24 -25.78 14.70
CA CYS A 687 17.26 -26.73 14.16
C CYS A 687 16.93 -27.85 15.15
N ALA A 688 17.93 -28.41 15.84
CA ALA A 688 17.72 -29.43 16.86
C ALA A 688 16.90 -28.91 18.05
N TYR A 689 17.19 -27.70 18.53
CA TYR A 689 16.44 -27.04 19.60
C TYR A 689 14.96 -26.84 19.24
N PHE A 690 14.66 -26.29 18.06
CA PHE A 690 13.28 -26.13 17.60
C PHE A 690 12.55 -27.47 17.36
N PHE A 691 13.24 -28.49 16.84
CA PHE A 691 12.67 -29.82 16.67
C PHE A 691 12.28 -30.46 18.00
N VAL A 692 13.16 -30.41 19.00
CA VAL A 692 12.86 -30.93 20.36
C VAL A 692 11.70 -30.17 20.99
N GLY A 693 11.64 -28.83 20.85
CA GLY A 693 10.52 -28.02 21.34
C GLY A 693 9.19 -28.33 20.67
N GLY A 694 9.18 -28.59 19.35
CA GLY A 694 8.00 -29.03 18.62
C GLY A 694 7.48 -30.38 19.11
N VAL A 695 8.37 -31.38 19.22
CA VAL A 695 8.01 -32.72 19.72
C VAL A 695 7.49 -32.66 21.16
N ALA A 696 8.17 -31.93 22.05
CA ALA A 696 7.74 -31.76 23.44
C ALA A 696 6.35 -31.12 23.53
N SER A 697 6.07 -30.10 22.71
CA SER A 697 4.78 -29.41 22.66
C SER A 697 3.64 -30.32 22.19
N VAL A 698 3.87 -31.14 21.16
CA VAL A 698 2.89 -32.15 20.69
C VAL A 698 2.61 -33.20 21.78
N VAL A 699 3.65 -33.72 22.44
CA VAL A 699 3.48 -34.68 23.55
C VAL A 699 2.72 -34.05 24.72
N GLY A 700 3.01 -32.79 25.05
CA GLY A 700 2.30 -32.01 26.06
C GLY A 700 0.82 -31.83 25.74
N LEU A 701 0.50 -31.40 24.51
CA LEU A 701 -0.89 -31.22 24.04
C LEU A 701 -1.68 -32.54 24.07
N ILE A 702 -1.09 -33.65 23.59
CA ILE A 702 -1.68 -35.00 23.71
C ILE A 702 -1.89 -35.37 25.19
N GLY A 703 -0.97 -34.99 26.07
CA GLY A 703 -1.07 -35.17 27.52
C GLY A 703 -2.24 -34.42 28.15
N VAL A 704 -2.46 -33.16 27.77
CA VAL A 704 -3.59 -32.34 28.24
C VAL A 704 -4.92 -32.90 27.71
N ILE A 705 -5.03 -33.14 26.39
CA ILE A 705 -6.25 -33.65 25.76
C ILE A 705 -6.65 -35.02 26.33
N LYS A 706 -5.69 -35.95 26.45
CA LYS A 706 -5.95 -37.31 26.97
C LYS A 706 -5.81 -37.43 28.49
N ARG A 707 -5.67 -36.30 29.21
CA ARG A 707 -5.44 -36.21 30.67
C ARG A 707 -4.35 -37.16 31.21
N ARG A 708 -3.31 -37.45 30.41
CA ARG A 708 -2.22 -38.38 30.78
C ARG A 708 -1.13 -37.65 31.57
N THR A 709 -1.07 -37.92 32.87
CA THR A 709 -0.11 -37.33 33.82
C THR A 709 1.35 -37.44 33.36
N THR A 710 1.77 -38.58 32.81
CA THR A 710 3.16 -38.80 32.34
C THR A 710 3.56 -37.84 31.22
N ASN A 711 2.67 -37.59 30.26
CA ASN A 711 2.94 -36.70 29.13
C ASN A 711 2.97 -35.23 29.57
N VAL A 712 2.06 -34.83 30.46
CA VAL A 712 2.04 -33.49 31.06
C VAL A 712 3.28 -33.27 31.93
N ARG A 713 3.77 -34.31 32.63
CA ARG A 713 5.04 -34.26 33.37
C ARG A 713 6.23 -34.02 32.45
N LEU A 714 6.34 -34.78 31.35
CA LEU A 714 7.44 -34.63 30.40
C LEU A 714 7.48 -33.21 29.82
N PHE A 715 6.32 -32.68 29.44
CA PHE A 715 6.22 -31.32 28.91
C PHE A 715 6.53 -30.26 29.96
N ARG A 716 6.05 -30.42 31.20
CA ARG A 716 6.43 -29.56 32.34
C ARG A 716 7.95 -29.51 32.54
N ASP A 717 8.58 -30.68 32.57
CA ASP A 717 10.02 -30.81 32.82
C ASP A 717 10.84 -30.22 31.65
N TYR A 718 10.35 -30.36 30.41
CA TYR A 718 10.85 -29.63 29.24
C TYR A 718 10.70 -28.10 29.39
N SER A 719 9.51 -27.58 29.72
CA SER A 719 9.27 -26.14 29.85
C SER A 719 10.13 -25.47 30.92
N ILE A 720 10.43 -26.18 32.02
CA ILE A 720 11.37 -25.71 33.05
C ILE A 720 12.80 -25.64 32.50
N ALA A 721 13.24 -26.65 31.76
CA ALA A 721 14.58 -26.67 31.16
C ALA A 721 14.73 -25.61 30.05
N ASP A 722 13.69 -25.42 29.23
CA ASP A 722 13.61 -24.41 28.18
C ASP A 722 13.62 -22.97 28.75
N LEU A 723 12.90 -22.72 29.85
CA LEU A 723 12.92 -21.44 30.55
C LEU A 723 14.31 -21.14 31.15
N ALA A 724 14.95 -22.15 31.76
CA ALA A 724 16.31 -22.00 32.29
C ALA A 724 17.33 -21.74 31.17
N PHE A 725 17.25 -22.48 30.06
CA PHE A 725 18.09 -22.27 28.88
C PHE A 725 17.89 -20.86 28.32
N GLY A 726 16.65 -20.44 28.09
CA GLY A 726 16.32 -19.10 27.60
C GLY A 726 16.84 -17.97 28.50
N PHE A 727 16.79 -18.14 29.82
CA PHE A 727 17.38 -17.18 30.75
C PHE A 727 18.91 -17.11 30.61
N THR A 728 19.59 -18.27 30.57
CA THR A 728 21.05 -18.32 30.41
C THR A 728 21.52 -17.80 29.06
N SER A 729 20.81 -18.07 27.96
CA SER A 729 21.16 -17.59 26.62
C SER A 729 20.91 -16.08 26.48
N THR A 730 19.84 -15.55 27.08
CA THR A 730 19.57 -14.10 27.13
C THR A 730 20.64 -13.37 27.95
N ALA A 731 21.06 -13.93 29.09
CA ALA A 731 22.15 -13.38 29.90
C ALA A 731 23.50 -13.42 29.16
N ALA A 732 23.80 -14.52 28.46
CA ALA A 732 24.99 -14.63 27.63
C ALA A 732 24.97 -13.62 26.46
N PHE A 733 23.83 -13.48 25.77
CA PHE A 733 23.65 -12.50 24.72
C PHE A 733 23.88 -11.07 25.23
N ALA A 734 23.30 -10.69 26.37
CA ALA A 734 23.52 -9.39 27.02
C ALA A 734 25.01 -9.14 27.34
N PHE A 735 25.71 -10.16 27.84
CA PHE A 735 27.13 -10.06 28.18
C PHE A 735 28.06 -9.97 26.96
N ILE A 736 27.69 -10.63 25.86
CA ILE A 736 28.48 -10.62 24.60
C ILE A 736 28.22 -9.31 23.83
N SER A 737 26.97 -8.88 23.70
CA SER A 737 26.59 -7.67 22.95
C SER A 737 26.98 -6.36 23.65
N SER A 738 27.24 -6.41 24.97
CA SER A 738 27.85 -5.30 25.72
C SER A 738 29.37 -5.16 25.54
N LYS A 739 30.03 -6.02 24.75
CA LYS A 739 31.46 -5.88 24.43
C LYS A 739 31.65 -4.93 23.23
N PRO A 740 32.43 -3.83 23.35
CA PRO A 740 32.67 -2.91 22.24
C PRO A 740 33.23 -3.57 20.97
N VAL A 741 34.12 -4.55 21.13
CA VAL A 741 34.75 -5.31 20.02
C VAL A 741 33.70 -5.99 19.13
N VAL A 742 32.62 -6.52 19.72
CA VAL A 742 31.56 -7.22 18.96
C VAL A 742 30.75 -6.21 18.13
N ARG A 743 30.49 -5.02 18.68
CA ARG A 743 29.74 -3.94 17.99
C ARG A 743 30.52 -3.40 16.81
N PHE A 744 31.83 -3.18 16.99
CA PHE A 744 32.73 -2.79 15.92
C PHE A 744 32.71 -3.82 14.78
N MET A 745 32.86 -5.11 15.08
CA MET A 745 32.79 -6.19 14.07
C MET A 745 31.43 -6.26 13.36
N MET A 746 30.32 -6.02 14.09
CA MET A 746 28.99 -5.99 13.48
C MET A 746 28.79 -4.79 12.56
N CYS A 747 29.26 -3.59 12.94
CA CYS A 747 29.22 -2.41 12.08
C CYS A 747 30.15 -2.53 10.87
N GLU A 748 31.33 -3.14 11.03
CA GLU A 748 32.24 -3.45 9.92
C GLU A 748 31.57 -4.38 8.90
N GLU A 749 30.92 -5.46 9.34
CA GLU A 749 30.24 -6.40 8.44
C GLU A 749 28.95 -5.81 7.83
N LEU A 750 28.19 -4.99 8.58
CA LEU A 750 27.07 -4.21 8.04
C LEU A 750 27.51 -3.23 6.95
N SER A 751 28.68 -2.61 7.09
CA SER A 751 29.24 -1.71 6.07
C SER A 751 29.58 -2.42 4.75
N ARG A 752 29.78 -3.74 4.78
CA ARG A 752 30.02 -4.59 3.60
C ARG A 752 28.72 -5.07 2.92
N GLN A 753 27.55 -4.76 3.48
CA GLN A 753 26.23 -5.17 2.99
C GLN A 753 25.37 -3.94 2.63
N PRO A 754 25.67 -3.24 1.51
CA PRO A 754 25.09 -1.93 1.19
C PRO A 754 23.57 -1.93 1.00
N ASP A 755 22.98 -3.01 0.46
CA ASP A 755 21.53 -3.12 0.28
C ASP A 755 20.78 -3.27 1.62
N LEU A 756 21.37 -4.01 2.56
CA LEU A 756 20.84 -4.13 3.92
C LEU A 756 20.99 -2.81 4.69
N LEU A 757 22.15 -2.15 4.56
CA LEU A 757 22.40 -0.84 5.17
C LEU A 757 21.42 0.20 4.61
N ARG A 758 21.15 0.20 3.30
CA ARG A 758 20.14 1.07 2.69
C ARG A 758 18.73 0.78 3.20
N THR A 759 18.35 -0.49 3.29
CA THR A 759 17.02 -0.89 3.81
C THR A 759 16.82 -0.42 5.26
N LEU A 760 17.86 -0.51 6.09
CA LEU A 760 17.87 -0.05 7.48
C LEU A 760 18.04 1.47 7.62
N SER A 761 18.66 2.14 6.65
CA SER A 761 18.69 3.60 6.52
C SER A 761 17.28 4.13 6.24
N ASP A 762 16.61 3.57 5.21
CA ASP A 762 15.31 4.01 4.73
C ASP A 762 14.18 3.72 5.74
N SER A 763 14.30 2.66 6.55
CA SER A 763 13.29 2.25 7.56
C SER A 763 13.57 2.69 8.99
N ALA A 764 14.83 2.83 9.40
CA ALA A 764 15.21 3.03 10.79
C ALA A 764 16.34 4.08 11.00
N GLY A 765 16.72 4.79 9.95
CA GLY A 765 17.71 5.88 10.00
C GLY A 765 19.16 5.43 10.23
N LEU A 766 19.48 4.15 10.05
CA LEU A 766 20.83 3.61 10.24
C LEU A 766 21.80 4.14 9.17
N ASN A 767 22.91 4.73 9.60
CA ASN A 767 24.04 5.08 8.74
C ASN A 767 25.37 4.68 9.40
N VAL A 768 26.48 4.78 8.67
CA VAL A 768 27.82 4.35 9.16
C VAL A 768 28.24 5.15 10.40
N GLU A 769 27.87 6.43 10.49
CA GLU A 769 28.24 7.32 11.60
C GLU A 769 27.44 7.06 12.90
N ASN A 770 26.22 6.52 12.79
CA ASN A 770 25.35 6.23 13.93
C ASN A 770 25.24 4.74 14.28
N CYS A 771 25.93 3.85 13.54
CA CYS A 771 25.79 2.40 13.65
C CYS A 771 25.97 1.86 15.07
N GLU A 772 26.98 2.31 15.84
CA GLU A 772 27.16 1.83 17.22
C GLU A 772 26.01 2.25 18.15
N SER A 773 25.50 3.48 17.99
CA SER A 773 24.38 4.03 18.76
C SER A 773 23.05 3.35 18.39
N PHE A 774 22.88 3.02 17.10
CA PHE A 774 21.77 2.22 16.61
C PHE A 774 21.82 0.79 17.18
N LEU A 775 22.99 0.14 17.15
CA LEU A 775 23.18 -1.18 17.76
C LEU A 775 22.91 -1.15 19.27
N ASP A 776 23.30 -0.11 20.00
CA ASP A 776 22.95 0.04 21.42
C ASP A 776 21.42 0.03 21.65
N LYS A 777 20.67 0.82 20.88
CA LYS A 777 19.19 0.84 20.94
C LYS A 777 18.60 -0.51 20.53
N ALA A 778 19.10 -1.12 19.45
CA ALA A 778 18.63 -2.41 18.96
C ALA A 778 18.88 -3.54 19.96
N ILE A 779 20.07 -3.58 20.59
CA ILE A 779 20.42 -4.54 21.64
C ILE A 779 19.47 -4.39 22.84
N VAL A 780 19.20 -3.15 23.28
CA VAL A 780 18.24 -2.90 24.37
C VAL A 780 16.84 -3.37 23.99
N SER A 781 16.35 -3.05 22.78
CA SER A 781 15.04 -3.52 22.30
C SER A 781 14.94 -5.04 22.22
N VAL A 782 15.99 -5.72 21.74
CA VAL A 782 16.05 -7.19 21.72
C VAL A 782 16.07 -7.77 23.14
N LEU A 783 16.80 -7.17 24.08
CA LEU A 783 16.81 -7.62 25.48
C LEU A 783 15.44 -7.41 26.16
N VAL A 784 14.73 -6.32 25.87
CA VAL A 784 13.35 -6.11 26.34
C VAL A 784 12.41 -7.16 25.75
N ALA A 785 12.48 -7.42 24.45
CA ALA A 785 11.67 -8.46 23.80
C ALA A 785 11.93 -9.87 24.36
N LEU A 786 13.21 -10.23 24.56
CA LEU A 786 13.60 -11.49 25.21
C LEU A 786 13.11 -11.55 26.66
N GLY A 787 13.16 -10.45 27.40
CA GLY A 787 12.60 -10.34 28.75
C GLY A 787 11.09 -10.59 28.80
N VAL A 788 10.32 -10.00 27.88
CA VAL A 788 8.87 -10.24 27.72
C VAL A 788 8.59 -11.71 27.37
N LEU A 789 9.36 -12.30 26.45
CA LEU A 789 9.24 -13.72 26.09
C LEU A 789 9.55 -14.65 27.27
N LEU A 790 10.58 -14.35 28.07
CA LEU A 790 10.88 -15.10 29.29
C LEU A 790 9.78 -14.98 30.34
N PHE A 791 9.17 -13.80 30.49
CA PHE A 791 8.01 -13.61 31.37
C PHE A 791 6.81 -14.45 30.91
N ILE A 792 6.49 -14.44 29.60
CA ILE A 792 5.42 -15.28 29.03
C ILE A 792 5.70 -16.77 29.24
N ARG A 793 6.94 -17.23 28.98
CA ARG A 793 7.36 -18.62 29.22
C ARG A 793 7.30 -19.01 30.70
N LEU A 794 7.61 -18.09 31.63
CA LEU A 794 7.44 -18.29 33.07
C LEU A 794 5.97 -18.47 33.44
N GLN A 795 5.07 -17.58 33.00
CA GLN A 795 3.63 -17.69 33.27
C GLN A 795 3.03 -18.99 32.71
N PHE A 796 3.45 -19.37 31.50
CA PHE A 796 3.05 -20.64 30.89
C PHE A 796 3.56 -21.84 31.68
N THR A 797 4.84 -21.85 32.09
CA THR A 797 5.44 -22.93 32.87
C THR A 797 4.75 -23.10 34.22
N LEU A 798 4.47 -22.00 34.94
CA LEU A 798 3.71 -22.00 36.18
C LEU A 798 2.29 -22.56 35.98
N THR A 799 1.64 -22.22 34.87
CA THR A 799 0.31 -22.75 34.50
C THR A 799 0.35 -24.28 34.27
N VAL A 800 1.36 -24.78 33.54
CA VAL A 800 1.55 -26.23 33.31
C VAL A 800 1.89 -26.95 34.62
N MET A 801 2.70 -26.37 35.50
CA MET A 801 2.99 -26.91 36.83
C MET A 801 1.74 -27.00 37.71
N ASN A 802 0.89 -25.97 37.69
CA ASN A 802 -0.37 -25.97 38.43
C ASN A 802 -1.35 -27.03 37.88
N TYR A 803 -1.53 -27.08 36.55
CA TYR A 803 -2.37 -28.07 35.89
C TYR A 803 -1.91 -29.52 36.16
N TYR A 804 -0.60 -29.78 36.13
CA TYR A 804 -0.03 -31.08 36.53
C TYR A 804 -0.34 -31.41 38.00
N THR A 805 -0.26 -30.43 38.89
CA THR A 805 -0.56 -30.60 40.33
C THR A 805 -2.04 -30.93 40.55
N HIS A 806 -2.95 -30.29 39.81
CA HIS A 806 -4.37 -30.65 39.79
C HIS A 806 -4.62 -32.07 39.27
N LEU A 807 -4.01 -32.45 38.14
CA LEU A 807 -4.12 -33.81 37.60
C LEU A 807 -3.61 -34.86 38.60
N ARG A 808 -2.47 -34.61 39.27
CA ARG A 808 -1.92 -35.52 40.29
C ARG A 808 -2.83 -35.66 41.51
N ARG A 809 -3.47 -34.57 41.96
CA ARG A 809 -4.45 -34.60 43.07
C ARG A 809 -5.72 -35.37 42.67
N SER A 810 -6.21 -35.20 41.43
CA SER A 810 -7.36 -35.96 40.94
C SER A 810 -7.06 -37.46 40.81
N SER A 811 -5.85 -37.84 40.35
CA SER A 811 -5.46 -39.25 40.29
C SER A 811 -5.28 -39.88 41.68
N SER A 812 -4.78 -39.14 42.67
CA SER A 812 -4.66 -39.70 44.04
C SER A 812 -6.02 -39.82 44.74
N MET A 813 -6.96 -38.90 44.50
CA MET A 813 -8.34 -39.06 45.00
C MET A 813 -9.04 -40.26 44.37
N SER A 814 -8.75 -40.56 43.09
CA SER A 814 -9.28 -41.78 42.44
C SER A 814 -8.75 -43.06 43.09
N SER A 815 -7.47 -43.12 43.48
CA SER A 815 -6.91 -44.31 44.16
C SER A 815 -7.37 -44.45 45.63
N SER A 816 -7.72 -43.34 46.29
CA SER A 816 -8.23 -43.38 47.68
C SER A 816 -9.70 -43.78 47.78
N ALA A 817 -10.45 -43.78 46.68
CA ALA A 817 -11.85 -44.24 46.65
C ALA A 817 -11.99 -45.77 46.55
N GLU A 818 -10.93 -46.50 46.19
CA GLU A 818 -10.95 -47.95 45.97
C GLU A 818 -10.45 -48.79 47.17
N HIS A 819 -10.02 -48.16 48.27
CA HIS A 819 -9.60 -48.82 49.51
C HIS A 819 -10.22 -48.13 50.73
N GLY A 820 -11.46 -48.49 51.07
CA GLY A 820 -12.18 -47.85 52.18
C GLY A 820 -13.48 -48.49 52.65
N HIS A 821 -13.98 -49.56 52.02
CA HIS A 821 -15.08 -50.34 52.58
C HIS A 821 -14.53 -51.44 53.51
N HIS A 822 -14.52 -51.21 54.82
CA HIS A 822 -14.85 -52.21 55.86
C HIS A 822 -14.79 -51.61 57.29
N HIS A 823 -15.54 -52.24 58.21
CA HIS A 823 -15.55 -52.06 59.68
C HIS A 823 -16.29 -50.85 60.32
N HIS A 824 -17.61 -51.02 60.41
CA HIS A 824 -18.37 -51.18 61.67
C HIS A 824 -17.92 -50.52 63.01
N ARG A 825 -18.92 -49.81 63.59
CA ARG A 825 -19.46 -49.93 64.96
C ARG A 825 -18.91 -49.08 66.14
N HIS A 826 -19.89 -48.37 66.73
CA HIS A 826 -20.17 -48.13 68.17
C HIS A 826 -19.67 -46.88 68.91
N HIS A 827 -20.69 -46.07 69.29
CA HIS A 827 -20.94 -45.43 70.60
C HIS A 827 -20.43 -44.01 70.96
N ARG A 828 -21.44 -43.13 71.21
CA ARG A 828 -21.60 -42.14 72.32
C ARG A 828 -20.56 -40.98 72.39
N SER A 829 -20.91 -39.74 72.80
CA SER A 829 -22.14 -39.16 73.36
C SER A 829 -22.06 -37.62 73.43
N ALA A 830 -23.23 -36.93 73.55
CA ALA A 830 -23.42 -35.56 74.07
C ALA A 830 -22.84 -34.39 73.22
N SER A 831 -23.39 -33.16 73.19
CA SER A 831 -24.62 -32.57 73.79
C SER A 831 -24.90 -31.16 73.20
N ALA A 832 -26.18 -30.74 73.13
CA ALA A 832 -26.69 -29.33 73.16
C ALA A 832 -26.19 -28.31 72.08
N SER A 833 -26.94 -27.28 71.63
CA SER A 833 -28.34 -26.86 71.84
C SER A 833 -28.80 -25.85 70.74
N THR A 834 -30.12 -25.76 70.56
CA THR A 834 -30.99 -24.63 70.08
C THR A 834 -30.42 -23.18 70.16
N SER A 835 -30.87 -22.16 69.40
CA SER A 835 -32.05 -21.97 68.50
C SER A 835 -31.98 -20.66 67.64
N THR A 836 -32.86 -20.54 66.64
CA THR A 836 -33.25 -19.40 65.76
C THR A 836 -34.21 -18.37 66.46
N PRO A 837 -34.89 -17.36 65.79
CA PRO A 837 -34.56 -16.38 64.71
C PRO A 837 -35.16 -14.92 64.88
N GLY A 838 -34.97 -14.01 63.89
CA GLY A 838 -35.86 -12.84 63.58
C GLY A 838 -35.40 -11.42 64.02
N SER A 839 -35.95 -10.26 63.56
CA SER A 839 -36.82 -9.91 62.40
C SER A 839 -36.88 -8.37 62.11
N ARG A 840 -37.17 -7.96 60.84
CA ARG A 840 -37.91 -6.76 60.31
C ARG A 840 -37.77 -5.30 60.86
N ARG A 841 -37.76 -4.37 59.86
CA ARG A 841 -38.56 -3.10 59.66
C ARG A 841 -37.98 -1.66 59.87
N SER A 842 -37.92 -0.93 58.75
CA SER A 842 -38.12 0.51 58.43
C SER A 842 -38.60 1.56 59.48
N ARG A 843 -38.10 2.82 59.40
CA ARG A 843 -38.72 4.03 58.75
C ARG A 843 -37.94 5.35 59.02
N SER A 844 -38.39 6.46 58.39
CA SER A 844 -37.79 7.81 58.27
C SER A 844 -38.09 8.79 59.42
N HIS A 845 -37.46 9.99 59.43
CA HIS A 845 -38.06 11.31 59.80
C HIS A 845 -37.18 12.53 59.39
N SER A 846 -37.73 13.76 59.44
CA SER A 846 -37.08 15.04 59.07
C SER A 846 -37.57 16.24 59.93
N ARG A 847 -36.78 17.34 60.07
CA ARG A 847 -37.19 18.79 59.97
C ARG A 847 -36.21 19.85 60.57
N SER A 848 -35.88 20.84 59.73
CA SER A 848 -35.74 22.32 59.87
C SER A 848 -35.44 23.13 61.17
N ASN A 849 -34.56 24.15 60.97
CA ASN A 849 -34.61 25.60 61.36
C ASN A 849 -34.34 26.13 62.79
N SER A 850 -33.39 27.08 62.94
CA SER A 850 -33.61 28.53 63.27
C SER A 850 -32.30 29.35 63.51
N GLN A 851 -32.35 30.70 63.40
CA GLN A 851 -31.26 31.70 63.67
C GLN A 851 -31.67 32.68 64.81
N PRO A 852 -30.74 33.49 65.39
CA PRO A 852 -30.73 34.99 65.25
C PRO A 852 -29.31 35.68 65.26
N ILE A 853 -28.99 36.76 64.51
CA ILE A 853 -29.15 38.25 64.74
C ILE A 853 -28.26 38.85 65.88
N LEU A 854 -27.50 39.98 65.81
CA LEU A 854 -27.01 40.93 64.76
C LEU A 854 -26.08 42.05 65.38
N LEU A 855 -25.20 42.77 64.62
CA LEU A 855 -24.78 44.23 64.69
C LEU A 855 -23.39 44.45 64.02
N LEU A 856 -23.12 45.24 62.95
CA LEU A 856 -23.33 46.65 62.54
C LEU A 856 -22.32 47.71 63.06
N THR A 857 -21.56 48.34 62.15
CA THR A 857 -21.49 49.82 61.95
C THR A 857 -20.89 50.18 60.57
N ARG A 858 -21.48 51.18 59.90
CA ARG A 858 -20.97 51.88 58.70
C ARG A 858 -21.67 53.26 58.65
N PRO A 859 -21.03 54.34 58.17
CA PRO A 859 -21.64 55.14 57.09
C PRO A 859 -20.63 55.53 55.98
N LEU A 860 -21.01 55.40 54.70
CA LEU A 860 -21.33 56.47 53.71
C LEU A 860 -20.16 57.46 53.43
N SER A 861 -19.78 57.75 52.18
CA SER A 861 -20.50 57.74 50.88
C SER A 861 -19.58 57.29 49.73
N SER A 862 -20.01 56.88 48.52
CA SER A 862 -21.33 56.82 47.85
C SER A 862 -21.53 55.47 47.12
N LEU A 863 -22.72 55.22 46.53
CA LEU A 863 -23.16 53.92 46.00
C LEU A 863 -23.65 53.97 44.53
N SER A 864 -23.64 52.77 43.90
CA SER A 864 -24.36 52.28 42.70
C SER A 864 -23.50 52.07 41.44
N GLU A 865 -23.74 51.06 40.58
CA GLU A 865 -24.51 49.80 40.73
C GLU A 865 -24.02 48.73 39.73
N LYS A 866 -24.13 47.44 40.10
CA LYS A 866 -24.27 46.22 39.27
C LYS A 866 -23.60 46.12 37.87
N GLN A 867 -22.80 45.07 37.70
CA GLN A 867 -22.95 44.18 36.52
C GLN A 867 -22.71 42.70 36.87
N SER A 868 -23.11 41.80 35.97
CA SER A 868 -23.44 40.38 36.20
C SER A 868 -22.55 39.46 35.33
N PRO A 869 -22.41 38.14 35.57
CA PRO A 869 -21.25 37.35 35.15
C PRO A 869 -21.33 36.85 33.68
N ASN A 870 -21.47 37.78 32.73
CA ASN A 870 -21.59 37.51 31.30
C ASN A 870 -20.55 38.27 30.44
N ASP A 871 -19.47 38.73 31.07
CA ASP A 871 -18.41 39.48 30.38
C ASP A 871 -17.42 38.55 29.67
N THR A 872 -17.48 38.56 28.34
CA THR A 872 -16.48 37.95 27.45
C THR A 872 -15.13 38.65 27.63
N ILE A 873 -14.19 38.00 28.31
CA ILE A 873 -12.83 38.55 28.48
C ILE A 873 -12.04 38.39 27.17
N VAL A 874 -11.93 39.49 26.43
CA VAL A 874 -11.05 39.61 25.26
C VAL A 874 -9.60 39.78 25.72
N TYR A 875 -8.70 38.89 25.28
CA TYR A 875 -7.26 39.07 25.50
C TYR A 875 -6.67 40.09 24.53
N ALA A 876 -6.46 41.32 25.02
CA ALA A 876 -5.54 42.28 24.41
C ALA A 876 -4.19 42.25 25.16
N PRO A 877 -3.03 42.19 24.48
CA PRO A 877 -1.74 42.06 25.15
C PRO A 877 -1.30 43.37 25.82
N VAL A 878 -1.20 43.36 27.15
CA VAL A 878 -0.66 44.47 27.95
C VAL A 878 0.70 44.06 28.53
N ARG A 879 1.68 44.97 28.50
CA ARG A 879 3.04 44.71 29.03
C ARG A 879 3.07 44.86 30.55
N LEU A 880 3.66 43.88 31.24
CA LEU A 880 3.83 43.86 32.71
C LEU A 880 5.31 43.91 33.08
N SER A 881 5.62 44.40 34.29
CA SER A 881 6.98 44.36 34.85
C SER A 881 7.28 43.04 35.59
N ALA A 882 8.56 42.72 35.77
CA ALA A 882 9.00 41.47 36.39
C ALA A 882 8.62 41.34 37.88
N GLU A 883 8.32 42.43 38.58
CA GLU A 883 7.83 42.39 39.97
C GLU A 883 6.32 42.19 40.04
N GLN A 884 5.55 42.76 39.08
CA GLN A 884 4.11 42.52 38.96
C GLN A 884 3.79 41.06 38.61
N ALA A 885 4.61 40.41 37.79
CA ALA A 885 4.45 38.99 37.49
C ALA A 885 4.68 38.06 38.71
N ARG A 886 5.55 38.46 39.65
CA ARG A 886 5.89 37.66 40.84
C ARG A 886 4.84 37.74 41.95
N SER A 887 4.14 38.87 42.10
CA SER A 887 3.09 39.02 43.10
C SER A 887 1.76 38.33 42.73
N MET A 888 1.66 37.79 41.50
CA MET A 888 0.45 37.15 40.97
C MET A 888 0.56 35.60 40.88
N ASP A 889 1.67 35.01 41.35
CA ASP A 889 1.96 33.55 41.40
C ASP A 889 1.64 32.77 40.11
N VAL A 890 1.97 33.37 38.96
CA VAL A 890 1.66 32.83 37.62
C VAL A 890 2.76 31.85 37.17
N ARG A 891 2.37 30.63 36.77
CA ARG A 891 3.33 29.55 36.48
C ARG A 891 4.11 29.64 35.17
N GLN A 892 3.72 30.52 34.24
CA GLN A 892 4.51 30.90 33.05
C GLN A 892 4.20 32.35 32.63
N ALA A 893 5.22 33.09 32.19
CA ALA A 893 5.09 34.38 31.54
C ALA A 893 6.25 34.61 30.55
N PHE A 894 5.98 35.20 29.38
CA PHE A 894 7.03 35.62 28.46
C PHE A 894 7.58 36.99 28.87
N VAL A 895 8.90 37.06 29.08
CA VAL A 895 9.59 38.31 29.42
C VAL A 895 10.70 38.54 28.39
N THR A 896 10.65 39.67 27.68
CA THR A 896 11.72 40.07 26.76
C THR A 896 12.87 40.70 27.56
N LEU A 897 14.06 40.09 27.54
CA LEU A 897 15.28 40.75 27.99
C LEU A 897 15.81 41.70 26.91
N PRO A 898 16.47 42.83 27.29
CA PRO A 898 16.92 43.81 26.32
C PRO A 898 18.13 43.32 25.52
N THR A 899 18.00 43.28 24.20
CA THR A 899 19.14 43.12 23.29
C THR A 899 20.04 44.35 23.31
N ILE A 900 21.30 44.16 23.70
CA ILE A 900 22.38 45.09 23.35
C ILE A 900 22.99 44.62 22.02
N ARG A 901 22.71 45.36 20.94
CA ARG A 901 23.57 45.43 19.73
C ARG A 901 24.87 46.16 20.14
N GLU A 902 26.04 45.94 19.56
CA GLU A 902 26.47 45.42 18.25
C GLU A 902 27.99 45.08 18.41
N GLN A 903 28.73 44.23 17.69
CA GLN A 903 28.72 43.74 16.30
C GLN A 903 29.37 42.33 16.22
N GLY A 904 29.01 41.53 15.20
CA GLY A 904 29.89 40.46 14.66
C GLY A 904 29.69 39.02 15.16
N ARG A 905 29.05 38.18 14.32
CA ARG A 905 29.08 36.70 14.31
C ARG A 905 28.78 35.97 15.63
N GLY A 906 27.49 35.85 15.96
CA GLY A 906 26.99 34.93 17.00
C GLY A 906 26.66 33.52 16.47
N LYS A 907 26.92 32.50 17.29
CA LYS A 907 26.45 31.11 17.11
C LYS A 907 26.08 30.52 18.48
N SER A 908 25.23 29.49 18.46
CA SER A 908 24.83 28.62 19.58
C SER A 908 23.84 29.15 20.62
N SER A 909 23.06 28.20 21.14
CA SER A 909 21.90 28.32 22.01
C SER A 909 22.11 27.48 23.27
N ASP A 910 21.66 27.97 24.43
CA ASP A 910 21.67 27.21 25.69
C ASP A 910 20.43 26.29 25.84
N SER A 911 20.53 25.32 26.75
CA SER A 911 19.47 24.34 27.06
C SER A 911 19.44 23.98 28.56
N GLU A 912 18.24 23.74 29.12
CA GLU A 912 18.03 23.26 30.49
C GLU A 912 17.01 22.09 30.55
N GLY A 913 17.00 21.31 31.64
CA GLY A 913 16.15 20.11 31.78
C GLY A 913 15.63 19.81 33.20
N LYS A 914 15.03 18.63 33.43
CA LYS A 914 14.21 18.28 34.62
C LYS A 914 14.53 16.91 35.24
N ILE A 915 14.03 16.67 36.47
CA ILE A 915 14.11 15.40 37.26
C ILE A 915 12.71 15.06 37.85
N CYS A 916 12.44 13.79 38.18
CA CYS A 916 11.16 13.27 38.74
C CYS A 916 11.34 12.13 39.76
N LEU A 917 10.24 11.74 40.45
CA LEU A 917 9.82 10.43 41.06
C LEU A 917 9.04 10.64 42.39
N PRO A 918 8.24 9.67 42.92
CA PRO A 918 7.53 8.50 42.34
C PRO A 918 6.05 8.33 42.84
N ILE A 919 5.32 7.25 42.46
CA ILE A 919 4.52 6.33 43.36
C ILE A 919 3.68 5.25 42.60
N LYS A 920 3.85 3.98 43.04
CA LYS A 920 3.04 2.72 43.08
C LYS A 920 1.94 2.29 42.09
N GLU A 921 1.78 0.96 42.05
CA GLU A 921 0.98 0.04 41.20
C GLU A 921 -0.45 -0.28 41.71
N GLY A 922 -1.29 -0.90 40.86
CA GLY A 922 -2.42 -1.74 41.31
C GLY A 922 -3.45 -2.18 40.25
N GLU A 923 -3.33 -3.43 39.75
CA GLU A 923 -4.37 -4.28 39.08
C GLU A 923 -5.02 -3.73 37.77
N VAL A 924 -5.50 -4.51 36.79
CA VAL A 924 -6.16 -5.83 36.76
C VAL A 924 -5.73 -6.62 35.51
N ALA A 925 -5.67 -7.95 35.59
CA ALA A 925 -5.54 -8.85 34.43
C ALA A 925 -6.86 -9.59 34.17
N PHE A 926 -7.26 -9.77 32.89
CA PHE A 926 -7.87 -11.00 32.35
C PHE A 926 -8.09 -10.91 30.83
N PHE A 927 -7.70 -11.97 30.10
CA PHE A 927 -8.00 -12.39 28.71
C PHE A 927 -6.77 -12.62 27.81
N PHE A 928 -6.10 -13.76 27.97
CA PHE A 928 -5.41 -14.46 26.87
C PHE A 928 -5.26 -15.96 27.20
N MET A 929 -6.20 -16.77 26.72
CA MET A 929 -6.00 -18.21 26.49
C MET A 929 -6.33 -18.49 25.03
N LEU A 930 -5.32 -18.56 24.15
CA LEU A 930 -5.29 -19.25 22.84
C LEU A 930 -3.98 -19.00 22.05
N ILE A 931 -2.83 -18.86 22.73
CA ILE A 931 -1.52 -18.66 22.07
C ILE A 931 -0.51 -19.72 22.55
N PRO A 932 -0.58 -20.93 21.98
CA PRO A 932 0.66 -21.61 21.59
C PRO A 932 0.49 -22.45 20.30
N TRP A 933 -0.11 -21.89 19.25
CA TRP A 933 -0.30 -22.60 17.96
C TRP A 933 0.20 -21.85 16.71
N PHE A 934 1.11 -20.89 16.90
CA PHE A 934 1.81 -20.19 15.81
C PHE A 934 3.32 -20.12 16.04
N GLY A 935 3.95 -21.29 16.20
CA GLY A 935 5.40 -21.46 16.04
C GLY A 935 5.73 -21.75 14.58
N GLY A 936 5.77 -20.74 13.72
CA GLY A 936 6.02 -20.92 12.29
C GLY A 936 5.63 -19.76 11.36
N ASN A 937 5.56 -18.53 11.86
CA ASN A 937 5.27 -17.36 11.02
C ASN A 937 6.20 -16.20 11.39
N GLU A 938 7.22 -15.95 10.55
CA GLU A 938 8.23 -14.90 10.78
C GLU A 938 7.62 -13.47 10.80
N THR A 939 6.42 -13.32 10.22
CA THR A 939 5.67 -12.06 10.16
C THR A 939 5.27 -11.50 11.51
N LEU A 940 5.09 -12.33 12.55
CA LEU A 940 4.69 -11.82 13.88
C LEU A 940 5.86 -11.26 14.70
N PHE A 941 7.10 -11.62 14.37
CA PHE A 941 8.28 -11.08 15.05
C PHE A 941 8.60 -9.67 14.56
N VAL A 942 8.41 -9.41 13.26
CA VAL A 942 8.58 -8.08 12.65
C VAL A 942 7.59 -7.07 13.24
N HIS A 943 6.30 -7.38 13.27
CA HIS A 943 5.29 -6.48 13.83
C HIS A 943 5.46 -6.19 15.33
N TYR A 944 6.01 -7.12 16.12
CA TYR A 944 6.27 -6.84 17.54
C TYR A 944 7.53 -5.98 17.76
N VAL A 945 8.51 -6.05 16.85
CA VAL A 945 9.68 -5.17 16.85
C VAL A 945 9.29 -3.75 16.36
N GLU A 946 8.41 -3.63 15.37
CA GLU A 946 7.84 -2.34 14.96
C GLU A 946 7.05 -1.68 16.10
N LEU A 947 6.17 -2.42 16.79
CA LEU A 947 5.43 -1.90 17.96
C LEU A 947 6.33 -1.52 19.13
N ALA A 948 7.45 -2.20 19.35
CA ALA A 948 8.43 -1.86 20.39
C ALA A 948 9.28 -0.64 20.01
N LEU A 949 9.61 -0.44 18.73
CA LEU A 949 10.40 0.71 18.25
C LEU A 949 9.57 2.00 18.18
N VAL A 950 8.26 1.91 17.91
CA VAL A 950 7.34 3.07 17.87
C VAL A 950 7.00 3.62 19.26
N GLN A 951 7.31 2.91 20.36
CA GLN A 951 6.98 3.33 21.72
C GLN A 951 8.17 3.92 22.52
N ALA A 952 9.30 4.20 21.87
CA ALA A 952 10.56 4.61 22.50
C ALA A 952 11.01 6.05 22.19
N GLU A 953 10.09 7.01 22.11
CA GLU A 953 10.42 8.45 22.07
C GLU A 953 10.06 9.16 23.38
N MET A 954 11.06 9.31 24.27
CA MET A 954 11.06 10.32 25.34
C MET A 954 12.47 10.95 25.45
N PRO A 955 12.58 12.27 25.62
CA PRO A 955 13.87 12.97 25.61
C PRO A 955 14.62 12.89 26.96
N PRO A 956 15.95 12.76 26.97
CA PRO A 956 16.76 12.84 28.20
C PRO A 956 17.06 14.28 28.61
N ALA A 957 17.13 14.53 29.92
CA ALA A 957 17.57 15.79 30.53
C ALA A 957 19.00 15.67 31.11
N PRO A 958 19.77 16.78 31.24
CA PRO A 958 21.22 16.72 31.42
C PRO A 958 21.71 16.74 32.88
N LYS A 959 22.95 16.29 33.10
CA LYS A 959 23.78 16.62 34.27
C LYS A 959 25.18 17.05 33.83
N VAL A 960 25.77 17.98 34.57
CA VAL A 960 27.00 18.73 34.23
C VAL A 960 28.06 18.55 35.34
N PHE A 961 29.32 18.91 35.03
CA PHE A 961 30.49 19.09 35.91
C PHE A 961 31.30 17.82 36.31
N SER A 962 32.65 17.84 36.34
CA SER A 962 33.64 18.91 36.02
C SER A 962 35.08 18.40 35.80
N LEU A 963 35.96 19.35 35.42
CA LEU A 963 37.43 19.37 35.51
C LEU A 963 38.24 18.56 34.45
N HIS A 964 39.33 19.02 33.82
CA HIS A 964 39.98 20.32 33.52
C HIS A 964 41.49 20.05 33.40
N GLN A 965 42.09 20.04 32.20
CA GLN A 965 43.51 20.41 32.04
C GLN A 965 43.94 20.72 30.58
N GLN A 966 44.50 21.93 30.42
CA GLN A 966 45.63 22.34 29.57
C GLN A 966 45.70 22.03 28.05
N ARG A 967 45.29 23.05 27.26
CA ARG A 967 46.14 23.93 26.40
C ARG A 967 47.30 23.35 25.53
N LYS A 968 47.31 23.83 24.27
CA LYS A 968 48.43 24.14 23.32
C LYS A 968 48.90 23.07 22.30
N ARG A 969 48.55 23.29 21.02
CA ARG A 969 49.35 23.90 19.91
C ARG A 969 48.41 24.07 18.69
N MET A 970 48.26 25.24 18.08
CA MET A 970 49.02 25.78 16.91
C MET A 970 49.07 24.84 15.69
N ARG A 971 48.88 25.26 14.43
CA ARG A 971 48.34 26.51 13.80
C ARG A 971 48.32 26.27 12.25
N GLY A 972 47.61 27.11 11.49
CA GLY A 972 47.66 27.18 10.00
C GLY A 972 46.73 26.18 9.30
N GLU A 973 46.15 26.43 8.13
CA GLU A 973 46.03 27.57 7.21
C GLU A 973 45.04 27.04 6.12
N LEU A 974 43.88 27.65 5.90
CA LEU A 974 43.57 28.52 4.75
C LEU A 974 43.83 27.86 3.37
N ASP A 975 42.78 27.26 2.79
CA ASP A 975 41.81 27.96 1.91
C ASP A 975 40.40 27.35 2.10
#